data_AF-A0A8B9RSP1-F1
#
_entry.id   AF-A0A8B9RSP1-F1
#
_cell.length_a   1.000
_cell.length_b   1.000
_cell.length_c   1.000
_cell.angle_alpha   90.00
_cell.angle_beta   90.00
_cell.angle_gamma   90.00
#
_symmetry.space_group_name_H-M   'P 1'
#
loop_
_entity.id
_entity.type
_entity.pdbx_description
1 polymer ?
#
loop_
_entity_poly.entity_id
_entity_poly.type
_entity_poly.pdbx_seq_one_letter_code
_entity_poly.pdbx_strand_id
1 'polypeptide(L)'
;TTRQGILSGLWVILSGAAPTFTPIHRAGYCAFYGECGRNPEVNISLVSSKVPCLSNTPARVAAGPLLALLRTVCPELVQGNAETTRVCCSLAQLRALQLSVALSGTVLSRCPACARNFANLYCNNICSPDQSLFTNVTRIVNRTTVQGTPQLAVVEYQCFYRQYFADDSFTSCRGVRLPATGGYAIDTMCGRYGARLCTTQRWLDFQGDKNNGLAPLQIDFQLVPNGTQPGDAIVPLGGTAWRCNQALSAQEQPCSCQDCAESCPPVIAPPTPQPHFLVGNANGALLLCGLLFGHFALVFVVALLCQYRRAKKKGTAPQPAPAPPPAAGRSARLSDASHRVLARAFRRWGTLVAGHPVTVLAAAAVLAGGLSAGLVTLRLTTDPVELWSAPGSRARQEKAFYDQHFGPFFRTNQVIVTAPGRPSSGYESVVLGAKNFSGVLSEDVLRALLELQERLAATTAWAPVAGREVTLSDVCYAPLNPTQPGLADCCVNSVTQYFQNNATRLAMTATQTDGKKTGTVDWHDHLIYCVNSPLSFKDITALELSCMAEYGGPVFPYIAFGGYPGSEYTEAEALIVTYSLNNFPRDDPRHEWVLSWERRFLEVVGDFQRDHGPNLSVAFMAERSLEDEINRTTGEDIPVFAISYLVVFAYIALALGEYTAWRRVLVESKVTLALGGIAVVLGAVFASMGFLALLGLPSSLVILEVVPFLVLAVGADNIFIFVQEYQQSQREPGETREQHIGRVLARVAPSMLLCSLSEVVCFFLGALSSMPAVRTFALTAAVAIAFDFLLQMSGFVALLALDARRQEVRSVGTGGEHGVPLPGRVGTEWAPSGRVPGWARGGQQGAQGGHGVPVGERMPRMGGGVPVGMRVFRGWHGVTLGSPGWAWGGRGVPLCPRYLGWTQGGGGGGLKVDTEWARGPQIP
;
A
#
# COMPACT_ATOMS: atom_id res chain seq x y z
N THR A 1 25.91 24.95 36.71
CA THR A 1 25.98 25.63 38.02
C THR A 1 26.96 24.87 38.91
N THR A 2 27.99 25.43 39.54
CA THR A 2 28.34 26.85 39.83
C THR A 2 29.85 27.12 39.65
N ARG A 3 30.31 27.58 38.47
CA ARG A 3 31.70 28.08 38.32
C ARG A 3 31.98 29.11 37.20
N GLN A 4 30.95 29.69 36.58
CA GLN A 4 31.09 30.68 35.48
C GLN A 4 30.82 32.14 35.90
N GLY A 5 30.30 32.39 37.11
CA GLY A 5 29.79 33.71 37.52
C GLY A 5 30.81 34.76 37.97
N ILE A 6 32.08 34.68 37.54
CA ILE A 6 33.16 35.58 37.99
C ILE A 6 33.88 36.27 36.82
N LEU A 7 33.88 35.69 35.61
CA LEU A 7 34.58 36.27 34.44
C LEU A 7 33.75 37.30 33.65
N SER A 8 32.45 37.42 33.91
CA SER A 8 31.56 38.39 33.26
C SER A 8 31.71 39.83 33.78
N GLY A 9 32.40 40.05 34.91
CA GLY A 9 32.47 41.36 35.57
C GLY A 9 33.50 42.35 35.00
N LEU A 10 34.48 41.91 34.19
CA LEU A 10 35.61 42.76 33.76
C LEU A 10 35.48 43.36 32.35
N TRP A 11 34.49 42.96 31.54
CA TRP A 11 34.39 43.40 30.13
C TRP A 11 33.74 44.77 29.91
N VAL A 12 33.29 45.45 30.97
CA VAL A 12 32.54 46.72 30.88
C VAL A 12 33.45 47.95 30.68
N ILE A 13 34.72 47.88 31.05
CA ILE A 13 35.58 49.08 31.23
C ILE A 13 36.49 49.39 30.02
N LEU A 14 36.66 48.47 29.06
CA LEU A 14 37.56 48.63 27.91
C LEU A 14 36.89 48.31 26.57
N SER A 15 35.85 49.09 26.23
CA SER A 15 35.50 49.36 24.84
C SER A 15 35.81 50.83 24.53
N GLY A 16 36.70 51.07 23.56
CA GLY A 16 37.04 52.42 23.13
C GLY A 16 35.84 53.08 22.45
N ALA A 17 35.56 54.34 22.79
CA ALA A 17 34.40 55.06 22.25
C ALA A 17 34.48 55.20 20.72
N ALA A 18 33.67 54.41 20.01
CA ALA A 18 33.41 54.62 18.60
C ALA A 18 32.67 55.96 18.40
N PRO A 19 32.91 56.70 17.30
CA PRO A 19 32.21 57.94 17.04
C PRO A 19 30.71 57.67 16.82
N THR A 20 29.85 58.23 17.68
CA THR A 20 28.40 58.15 17.52
C THR A 20 27.95 59.00 16.34
N PHE A 21 27.70 58.36 15.19
CA PHE A 21 27.21 59.03 13.98
C PHE A 21 25.86 59.75 14.21
N THR A 22 25.11 59.33 15.22
CA THR A 22 23.97 60.03 15.80
C THR A 22 24.30 60.57 17.20
N PRO A 23 24.81 61.81 17.35
CA PRO A 23 25.18 62.35 18.67
C PRO A 23 23.99 62.90 19.48
N ILE A 24 22.83 63.10 18.85
CA ILE A 24 21.60 63.56 19.52
C ILE A 24 20.60 62.40 19.50
N HIS A 25 20.19 61.95 20.68
CA HIS A 25 19.08 61.02 20.90
C HIS A 25 18.02 61.75 21.74
N ARG A 26 16.95 62.26 21.11
CA ARG A 26 15.86 62.97 21.82
C ARG A 26 14.53 62.95 21.07
N ALA A 27 13.45 63.22 21.78
CA ALA A 27 12.12 63.34 21.19
C ALA A 27 12.09 64.43 20.08
N GLY A 28 11.35 64.17 19.01
CA GLY A 28 11.23 65.02 17.82
C GLY A 28 12.46 65.07 16.91
N TYR A 29 13.41 64.14 17.05
CA TYR A 29 14.63 64.05 16.24
C TYR A 29 14.76 62.72 15.51
N CYS A 30 15.26 62.80 14.27
CA CYS A 30 15.55 61.67 13.39
C CYS A 30 16.99 61.19 13.53
N ALA A 31 17.26 59.94 13.16
CA ALA A 31 18.61 59.41 12.90
C ALA A 31 18.98 59.60 11.41
N PHE A 32 18.03 59.37 10.50
CA PHE A 32 18.22 59.43 9.06
C PHE A 32 16.99 59.99 8.33
N TYR A 33 17.18 60.58 7.15
CA TYR A 33 16.10 61.15 6.32
C TYR A 33 16.48 61.17 4.84
N GLY A 34 15.57 60.75 3.96
CA GLY A 34 15.79 60.68 2.52
C GLY A 34 16.52 59.41 2.07
N GLU A 35 16.64 59.22 0.76
CA GLU A 35 17.24 58.04 0.13
C GLU A 35 18.62 58.36 -0.45
N CYS A 36 19.62 57.53 -0.13
CA CYS A 36 21.01 57.66 -0.58
C CYS A 36 21.39 56.65 -1.68
N GLY A 37 20.42 56.05 -2.37
CA GLY A 37 20.63 55.06 -3.44
C GLY A 37 20.82 53.62 -2.93
N ARG A 38 21.18 52.67 -3.82
CA ARG A 38 21.37 51.24 -3.47
C ARG A 38 22.54 51.02 -2.52
N ASN A 39 22.43 50.04 -1.63
CA ASN A 39 23.54 49.57 -0.79
C ASN A 39 24.68 49.01 -1.67
N PRO A 40 25.95 49.44 -1.51
CA PRO A 40 27.08 48.85 -2.25
C PRO A 40 27.49 47.45 -1.75
N GLU A 41 27.00 47.01 -0.59
CA GLU A 41 27.36 45.72 0.02
C GLU A 41 26.36 44.58 -0.28
N VAL A 42 25.24 44.90 -0.95
CA VAL A 42 24.18 43.92 -1.28
C VAL A 42 24.06 43.86 -2.80
N ASN A 43 24.77 42.92 -3.41
CA ASN A 43 24.82 42.76 -4.88
C ASN A 43 23.46 42.36 -5.47
N ILE A 44 22.74 41.45 -4.81
CA ILE A 44 21.45 40.92 -5.25
C ILE A 44 20.48 40.99 -4.07
N SER A 45 19.33 41.62 -4.28
CA SER A 45 18.18 41.54 -3.39
C SER A 45 16.89 41.51 -4.22
N LEU A 46 15.93 40.71 -3.76
CA LEU A 46 14.63 40.53 -4.41
C LEU A 46 13.81 41.84 -4.43
N VAL A 47 14.04 42.74 -3.46
CA VAL A 47 13.33 44.01 -3.30
C VAL A 47 14.33 45.16 -3.36
N SER A 48 14.44 45.83 -4.50
CA SER A 48 15.46 46.85 -4.77
C SER A 48 15.22 48.19 -4.05
N SER A 49 15.28 48.17 -2.72
CA SER A 49 15.20 49.34 -1.85
C SER A 49 16.52 50.11 -1.83
N LYS A 50 16.42 51.42 -1.55
CA LYS A 50 17.58 52.28 -1.34
C LYS A 50 17.83 52.46 0.15
N VAL A 51 19.09 52.60 0.54
CA VAL A 51 19.46 52.88 1.92
C VAL A 51 19.22 54.36 2.28
N PRO A 52 18.93 54.69 3.55
CA PRO A 52 18.63 56.08 3.92
C PRO A 52 19.90 56.91 4.10
N CYS A 53 19.76 58.24 4.04
CA CYS A 53 20.86 59.18 4.30
C CYS A 53 20.94 59.56 5.78
N LEU A 54 22.15 59.52 6.37
CA LEU A 54 22.39 59.98 7.74
C LEU A 54 21.95 61.44 7.89
N SER A 55 21.08 61.73 8.85
CA SER A 55 20.50 63.06 9.02
C SER A 55 19.94 63.24 10.43
N ASN A 56 20.83 63.49 11.39
CA ASN A 56 20.42 63.78 12.76
C ASN A 56 19.83 65.20 12.87
N THR A 57 18.53 65.31 12.57
CA THR A 57 17.80 66.56 12.38
C THR A 57 16.36 66.47 12.94
N PRO A 58 15.69 67.60 13.22
CA PRO A 58 14.30 67.58 13.69
C PRO A 58 13.32 66.92 12.71
N ALA A 59 12.33 66.21 13.25
CA ALA A 59 11.25 65.59 12.49
C ALA A 59 10.44 66.62 11.70
N ARG A 60 10.09 66.29 10.44
CA ARG A 60 9.49 67.22 9.47
C ARG A 60 7.98 67.05 9.41
N VAL A 61 7.24 68.11 9.13
CA VAL A 61 5.78 68.04 8.99
C VAL A 61 5.40 67.27 7.73
N ALA A 62 4.55 66.25 7.88
CA ALA A 62 3.99 65.49 6.77
C ALA A 62 2.85 66.29 6.12
N ALA A 63 3.02 66.66 4.84
CA ALA A 63 2.06 67.45 4.08
C ALA A 63 1.66 66.76 2.76
N GLY A 64 0.45 67.08 2.28
CA GLY A 64 -0.06 66.64 0.97
C GLY A 64 0.07 65.12 0.73
N PRO A 65 0.75 64.68 -0.34
CA PRO A 65 0.85 63.26 -0.70
C PRO A 65 1.60 62.40 0.33
N LEU A 66 2.48 62.99 1.14
CA LEU A 66 3.16 62.25 2.22
C LEU A 66 2.17 61.92 3.35
N LEU A 67 1.35 62.87 3.78
CA LEU A 67 0.33 62.65 4.81
C LEU A 67 -0.77 61.70 4.34
N ALA A 68 -1.18 61.81 3.07
CA ALA A 68 -2.16 60.89 2.47
C ALA A 68 -1.68 59.43 2.48
N LEU A 69 -0.41 59.18 2.11
CA LEU A 69 0.17 57.84 2.13
C LEU A 69 0.46 57.35 3.55
N LEU A 70 0.83 58.25 4.48
CA LEU A 70 1.05 57.92 5.88
C LEU A 70 -0.23 57.38 6.54
N ARG A 71 -1.38 57.98 6.22
CA ARG A 71 -2.72 57.53 6.67
C ARG A 71 -3.14 56.15 6.17
N THR A 72 -2.50 55.60 5.14
CA THR A 72 -2.79 54.23 4.66
C THR A 72 -1.72 53.21 5.08
N VAL A 73 -0.44 53.60 5.09
CA VAL A 73 0.68 52.67 5.36
C VAL A 73 1.03 52.61 6.85
N CYS A 74 1.03 53.75 7.56
CA CYS A 74 1.43 53.85 8.96
C CYS A 74 0.43 54.70 9.79
N PRO A 75 -0.84 54.29 9.93
CA PRO A 75 -1.87 55.14 10.54
C PRO A 75 -1.60 55.47 12.01
N GLU A 76 -0.91 54.59 12.74
CA GLU A 76 -0.52 54.78 14.15
C GLU A 76 0.35 56.03 14.38
N LEU A 77 1.07 56.50 13.35
CA LEU A 77 1.89 57.70 13.41
C LEU A 77 1.07 58.99 13.15
N VAL A 78 -0.21 58.88 12.77
CA VAL A 78 -1.07 60.01 12.43
C VAL A 78 -1.89 60.45 13.65
N GLN A 79 -1.33 61.36 14.44
CA GLN A 79 -1.99 61.93 15.61
C GLN A 79 -3.15 62.87 15.23
N GLY A 80 -4.34 62.29 15.06
CA GLY A 80 -5.62 63.01 14.89
C GLY A 80 -5.78 63.73 13.55
N ASN A 81 -6.73 64.69 13.52
CA ASN A 81 -7.06 65.48 12.33
C ASN A 81 -6.03 66.60 12.01
N ALA A 82 -4.86 66.61 12.64
CA ALA A 82 -3.96 67.74 12.62
C ALA A 82 -3.10 67.83 11.35
N GLU A 83 -2.95 69.04 10.80
CA GLU A 83 -2.01 69.37 9.72
C GLU A 83 -0.53 69.41 10.20
N THR A 84 -0.28 68.97 11.44
CA THR A 84 1.00 69.12 12.15
C THR A 84 1.69 67.79 12.47
N THR A 85 1.23 66.67 11.91
CA THR A 85 1.89 65.36 12.08
C THR A 85 3.35 65.45 11.64
N ARG A 86 4.30 65.07 12.52
CA ARG A 86 5.74 65.05 12.20
C ARG A 86 6.21 63.62 11.93
N VAL A 87 7.16 63.47 11.02
CA VAL A 87 7.78 62.18 10.62
C VAL A 87 9.26 62.35 10.27
N CYS A 88 9.98 61.23 10.30
CA CYS A 88 11.39 61.13 9.88
C CYS A 88 11.60 60.51 8.49
N CYS A 89 10.53 60.28 7.73
CA CYS A 89 10.61 59.71 6.38
C CYS A 89 10.15 60.68 5.27
N SER A 90 10.72 60.47 4.09
CA SER A 90 10.30 61.11 2.83
C SER A 90 9.27 60.26 2.08
N LEU A 91 8.56 60.87 1.11
CA LEU A 91 7.58 60.18 0.26
C LEU A 91 8.18 59.00 -0.53
N ALA A 92 9.47 59.04 -0.87
CA ALA A 92 10.14 57.94 -1.55
C ALA A 92 10.36 56.74 -0.61
N GLN A 93 10.92 56.98 0.59
CA GLN A 93 11.08 55.96 1.62
C GLN A 93 9.74 55.31 2.00
N LEU A 94 8.66 56.10 2.13
CA LEU A 94 7.34 55.56 2.49
C LEU A 94 6.71 54.72 1.35
N ARG A 95 7.00 55.03 0.08
CA ARG A 95 6.62 54.18 -1.06
C ARG A 95 7.45 52.89 -1.13
N ALA A 96 8.75 52.96 -0.84
CA ALA A 96 9.60 51.77 -0.74
C ALA A 96 9.12 50.86 0.40
N LEU A 97 8.79 51.44 1.56
CA LEU A 97 8.21 50.74 2.71
C LEU A 97 6.84 50.11 2.38
N GLN A 98 5.98 50.82 1.63
CA GLN A 98 4.71 50.26 1.17
C GLN A 98 4.92 48.99 0.34
N LEU A 99 5.91 48.98 -0.56
CA LEU A 99 6.20 47.82 -1.41
C LEU A 99 6.80 46.63 -0.63
N SER A 100 7.72 46.87 0.31
CA SER A 100 8.30 45.79 1.12
C SER A 100 7.29 45.20 2.11
N VAL A 101 6.51 46.05 2.80
CA VAL A 101 5.45 45.60 3.73
C VAL A 101 4.30 44.93 2.99
N ALA A 102 3.97 45.34 1.75
CA ALA A 102 2.97 44.65 0.94
C ALA A 102 3.39 43.20 0.59
N LEU A 103 4.68 42.97 0.28
CA LEU A 103 5.19 41.64 -0.06
C LEU A 103 5.01 40.66 1.12
N SER A 104 5.54 41.01 2.31
CA SER A 104 5.30 40.22 3.53
C SER A 104 3.82 40.19 3.93
N GLY A 105 3.09 41.27 3.65
CA GLY A 105 1.65 41.39 3.88
C GLY A 105 0.82 40.36 3.11
N THR A 106 1.27 39.88 1.94
CA THR A 106 0.58 38.76 1.25
C THR A 106 0.60 37.48 2.09
N VAL A 107 1.77 37.14 2.65
CA VAL A 107 2.00 35.95 3.49
C VAL A 107 1.29 36.06 4.85
N LEU A 108 1.29 37.26 5.45
CA LEU A 108 0.72 37.51 6.78
C LEU A 108 -0.78 37.89 6.77
N SER A 109 -1.37 38.10 5.58
CA SER A 109 -2.74 38.59 5.36
C SER A 109 -3.84 37.87 6.15
N ARG A 110 -3.65 36.58 6.43
CA ARG A 110 -4.61 35.74 7.18
C ARG A 110 -4.82 36.15 8.63
N CYS A 111 -3.89 36.89 9.23
CA CYS A 111 -4.04 37.45 10.57
C CYS A 111 -3.77 38.96 10.53
N PRO A 112 -4.84 39.80 10.48
CA PRO A 112 -4.70 41.26 10.43
C PRO A 112 -3.83 41.82 11.56
N ALA A 113 -3.97 41.30 12.80
CA ALA A 113 -3.13 41.71 13.94
C ALA A 113 -1.64 41.47 13.69
N CYS A 114 -1.26 40.32 13.12
CA CYS A 114 0.13 40.03 12.74
C CYS A 114 0.64 40.97 11.64
N ALA A 115 -0.10 41.09 10.54
CA ALA A 115 0.28 41.98 9.43
C ALA A 115 0.40 43.45 9.91
N ARG A 116 -0.47 43.86 10.85
CA ARG A 116 -0.44 45.20 11.47
C ARG A 116 0.75 45.40 12.40
N ASN A 117 1.08 44.43 13.26
CA ASN A 117 2.28 44.47 14.10
C ASN A 117 3.55 44.56 13.24
N PHE A 118 3.67 43.70 12.22
CA PHE A 118 4.80 43.69 11.29
C PHE A 118 4.96 45.05 10.59
N ALA A 119 3.87 45.63 10.07
CA ALA A 119 3.89 46.98 9.51
C ALA A 119 4.31 48.03 10.55
N ASN A 120 3.79 47.96 11.78
CA ASN A 120 4.06 48.93 12.84
C ASN A 120 5.56 48.98 13.22
N LEU A 121 6.26 47.84 13.25
CA LEU A 121 7.71 47.77 13.50
C LEU A 121 8.49 48.62 12.49
N TYR A 122 8.32 48.38 11.19
CA TYR A 122 9.02 49.12 10.15
C TYR A 122 8.52 50.57 9.99
N CYS A 123 7.24 50.83 10.21
CA CYS A 123 6.69 52.19 10.28
C CYS A 123 7.41 53.03 11.34
N ASN A 124 7.64 52.47 12.53
CA ASN A 124 8.40 53.17 13.57
C ASN A 124 9.86 53.38 13.14
N ASN A 125 10.56 52.32 12.73
CA ASN A 125 11.98 52.39 12.33
C ASN A 125 12.24 53.43 11.22
N ILE A 126 11.34 53.56 10.24
CA ILE A 126 11.56 54.43 9.08
C ILE A 126 10.94 55.82 9.26
N CYS A 127 9.76 55.94 9.87
CA CYS A 127 8.96 57.17 9.85
C CYS A 127 8.71 57.84 11.21
N SER A 128 8.97 57.19 12.36
CA SER A 128 8.64 57.76 13.68
C SER A 128 9.27 59.14 13.90
N PRO A 129 8.53 60.15 14.42
CA PRO A 129 9.09 61.46 14.77
C PRO A 129 10.16 61.39 15.87
N ASP A 130 10.19 60.31 16.63
CA ASP A 130 11.10 60.08 17.76
C ASP A 130 12.17 59.01 17.46
N GLN A 131 12.43 58.73 16.17
CA GLN A 131 13.38 57.71 15.69
C GLN A 131 14.73 57.74 16.41
N SER A 132 15.30 58.93 16.69
CA SER A 132 16.58 59.02 17.40
C SER A 132 16.56 58.50 18.83
N LEU A 133 15.41 58.32 19.48
CA LEU A 133 15.36 57.73 20.83
C LEU A 133 15.72 56.24 20.86
N PHE A 134 15.44 55.50 19.79
CA PHE A 134 15.60 54.04 19.75
C PHE A 134 16.48 53.53 18.60
N THR A 135 16.95 54.40 17.71
CA THR A 135 17.88 54.07 16.62
C THR A 135 19.26 54.71 16.86
N ASN A 136 20.32 53.91 16.76
CA ASN A 136 21.72 54.37 16.80
C ASN A 136 22.46 53.92 15.52
N VAL A 137 23.03 54.85 14.76
CA VAL A 137 23.74 54.52 13.51
C VAL A 137 25.17 54.07 13.83
N THR A 138 25.51 52.84 13.45
CA THR A 138 26.83 52.23 13.69
C THR A 138 27.77 52.34 12.50
N ARG A 139 27.25 52.32 11.26
CA ARG A 139 28.11 52.32 10.06
C ARG A 139 27.50 53.06 8.87
N ILE A 140 28.34 53.85 8.22
CA ILE A 140 28.01 54.65 7.05
C ILE A 140 29.02 54.46 5.91
N VAL A 141 28.60 54.73 4.68
CA VAL A 141 29.45 54.74 3.48
C VAL A 141 29.28 56.07 2.73
N ASN A 142 30.39 56.68 2.33
CA ASN A 142 30.39 57.90 1.51
C ASN A 142 29.91 57.58 0.09
N ARG A 143 28.93 58.32 -0.42
CA ARG A 143 28.47 58.21 -1.81
C ARG A 143 28.37 59.57 -2.47
N THR A 144 28.88 59.72 -3.69
CA THR A 144 28.55 60.85 -4.56
C THR A 144 27.22 60.59 -5.28
N THR A 145 26.39 61.63 -5.40
CA THR A 145 25.22 61.60 -6.29
C THR A 145 25.63 61.90 -7.73
N VAL A 146 24.70 61.71 -8.68
CA VAL A 146 24.87 62.11 -10.09
C VAL A 146 25.11 63.64 -10.23
N GLN A 147 24.74 64.43 -9.22
CA GLN A 147 24.96 65.88 -9.16
C GLN A 147 26.27 66.25 -8.42
N GLY A 148 27.15 65.29 -8.14
CA GLY A 148 28.45 65.51 -7.50
C GLY A 148 28.40 65.80 -5.99
N THR A 149 27.22 65.90 -5.38
CA THR A 149 27.10 66.13 -3.93
C THR A 149 27.49 64.88 -3.15
N PRO A 150 28.43 64.94 -2.18
CA PRO A 150 28.67 63.84 -1.26
C PRO A 150 27.49 63.68 -0.29
N GLN A 151 27.04 62.45 -0.08
CA GLN A 151 26.04 62.06 0.89
C GLN A 151 26.54 60.88 1.72
N LEU A 152 26.08 60.79 2.97
CA LEU A 152 26.44 59.74 3.91
C LEU A 152 25.32 58.69 3.93
N ALA A 153 25.55 57.55 3.29
CA ALA A 153 24.58 56.46 3.22
C ALA A 153 24.70 55.57 4.46
N VAL A 154 23.58 55.29 5.15
CA VAL A 154 23.57 54.37 6.30
C VAL A 154 23.52 52.93 5.80
N VAL A 155 24.49 52.09 6.19
CA VAL A 155 24.54 50.66 5.81
C VAL A 155 24.28 49.71 6.99
N GLU A 156 24.32 50.24 8.21
CA GLU A 156 24.14 49.49 9.45
C GLU A 156 23.62 50.42 10.55
N TYR A 157 22.61 49.97 11.31
CA TYR A 157 22.19 50.64 12.53
C TYR A 157 21.63 49.65 13.57
N GLN A 158 21.71 50.03 14.83
CA GLN A 158 21.09 49.32 15.94
C GLN A 158 19.69 49.90 16.23
N CYS A 159 18.73 49.02 16.52
CA CYS A 159 17.38 49.40 16.97
C CYS A 159 17.06 48.75 18.32
N PHE A 160 16.72 49.57 19.31
CA PHE A 160 16.45 49.15 20.68
C PHE A 160 14.95 49.04 20.92
N TYR A 161 14.45 47.83 21.15
CA TYR A 161 13.04 47.56 21.43
C TYR A 161 12.84 47.08 22.86
N ARG A 162 11.64 47.27 23.42
CA ARG A 162 11.24 46.60 24.67
C ARG A 162 10.81 45.17 24.38
N GLN A 163 11.26 44.25 25.23
CA GLN A 163 10.98 42.81 25.14
C GLN A 163 9.49 42.51 24.85
N TYR A 164 8.55 43.10 25.60
CA TYR A 164 7.11 42.83 25.43
C TYR A 164 6.57 43.25 24.05
N PHE A 165 7.02 44.38 23.51
CA PHE A 165 6.52 44.93 22.24
C PHE A 165 6.93 44.05 21.06
N ALA A 166 8.16 43.52 21.13
CA ALA A 166 8.63 42.50 20.19
C ALA A 166 7.93 41.15 20.41
N ASP A 167 7.76 40.70 21.66
CA ASP A 167 7.15 39.42 21.99
C ASP A 167 5.67 39.35 21.60
N ASP A 168 4.84 40.35 21.91
CA ASP A 168 3.44 40.41 21.48
C ASP A 168 3.36 40.44 19.94
N SER A 169 4.27 41.17 19.27
CA SER A 169 4.37 41.20 17.80
C SER A 169 4.68 39.81 17.21
N PHE A 170 5.74 39.14 17.67
CA PHE A 170 6.12 37.79 17.23
C PHE A 170 5.03 36.75 17.57
N THR A 171 4.46 36.83 18.77
CA THR A 171 3.41 35.93 19.27
C THR A 171 2.13 36.03 18.45
N SER A 172 1.81 37.21 17.93
CA SER A 172 0.69 37.38 17.00
C SER A 172 0.89 36.68 15.65
N CYS A 173 2.15 36.46 15.23
CA CYS A 173 2.52 35.93 13.92
C CYS A 173 2.90 34.44 13.93
N ARG A 174 3.40 33.90 15.06
CA ARG A 174 3.94 32.53 15.16
C ARG A 174 3.00 31.41 14.70
N GLY A 175 1.68 31.63 14.79
CA GLY A 175 0.66 30.64 14.45
C GLY A 175 0.13 30.72 13.00
N VAL A 176 0.43 31.80 12.28
CA VAL A 176 -0.17 32.09 10.96
C VAL A 176 0.22 31.00 9.96
N ARG A 177 -0.76 30.40 9.28
CA ARG A 177 -0.53 29.31 8.33
C ARG A 177 -0.31 29.84 6.92
N LEU A 178 0.47 29.11 6.14
CA LEU A 178 0.62 29.33 4.69
C LEU A 178 -0.19 28.26 3.93
N PRO A 179 -1.38 28.57 3.38
CA PRO A 179 -2.30 27.53 2.86
C PRO A 179 -1.74 26.72 1.70
N ALA A 180 -0.84 27.30 0.91
CA ALA A 180 -0.20 26.62 -0.23
C ALA A 180 0.79 25.51 0.19
N THR A 181 1.21 25.47 1.45
CA THR A 181 2.24 24.54 1.94
C THR A 181 1.81 23.77 3.20
N GLY A 182 0.74 24.20 3.87
CA GLY A 182 0.30 23.69 5.17
C GLY A 182 1.19 24.11 6.36
N GLY A 183 2.40 24.61 6.09
CA GLY A 183 3.34 25.11 7.09
C GLY A 183 2.93 26.45 7.71
N TYR A 184 3.87 27.08 8.43
CA TYR A 184 3.67 28.40 9.03
C TYR A 184 4.29 29.49 8.16
N ALA A 185 3.69 30.68 8.16
CA ALA A 185 4.29 31.87 7.56
C ALA A 185 5.69 32.14 8.13
N ILE A 186 5.86 31.91 9.43
CA ILE A 186 7.11 32.17 10.18
C ILE A 186 8.28 31.26 9.73
N ASP A 187 8.03 30.11 9.08
CA ASP A 187 9.07 29.28 8.46
C ASP A 187 9.85 30.10 7.41
N THR A 188 9.16 30.95 6.65
CA THR A 188 9.78 31.85 5.64
C THR A 188 10.49 33.07 6.24
N MET A 189 10.41 33.26 7.57
CA MET A 189 10.82 34.50 8.26
C MET A 189 11.81 34.26 9.41
N CYS A 190 12.39 33.06 9.54
CA CYS A 190 13.31 32.73 10.64
C CYS A 190 14.61 32.03 10.21
N GLY A 191 14.94 32.07 8.91
CA GLY A 191 16.22 31.61 8.35
C GLY A 191 16.61 30.21 8.81
N ARG A 192 17.78 30.08 9.45
CA ARG A 192 18.37 28.80 9.89
C ARG A 192 17.54 27.99 10.92
N TYR A 193 16.45 28.53 11.45
CA TYR A 193 15.74 27.94 12.59
C TYR A 193 14.38 27.30 12.28
N GLY A 194 13.79 27.57 11.10
CA GLY A 194 12.38 27.25 10.80
C GLY A 194 11.41 27.80 11.86
N ALA A 195 10.15 27.38 11.85
CA ALA A 195 9.19 27.79 12.89
C ALA A 195 9.50 27.19 14.28
N ARG A 196 9.93 25.93 14.35
CA ARG A 196 10.10 25.18 15.62
C ARG A 196 11.12 25.81 16.55
N LEU A 197 12.23 26.32 16.01
CA LEU A 197 13.31 26.93 16.80
C LEU A 197 13.31 28.46 16.70
N CYS A 198 12.26 29.05 16.13
CA CYS A 198 12.14 30.50 16.05
C CYS A 198 11.86 31.12 17.43
N THR A 199 12.48 32.27 17.67
CA THR A 199 12.22 33.11 18.85
C THR A 199 12.09 34.56 18.38
N THR A 200 11.52 35.43 19.22
CA THR A 200 11.37 36.86 18.96
C THR A 200 12.67 37.52 18.48
N GLN A 201 13.79 37.21 19.13
CA GLN A 201 15.11 37.70 18.72
C GLN A 201 15.48 37.16 17.33
N ARG A 202 15.42 35.84 17.11
CA ARG A 202 15.80 35.19 15.84
C ARG A 202 14.98 35.66 14.63
N TRP A 203 13.70 35.94 14.86
CA TRP A 203 12.79 36.51 13.87
C TRP A 203 13.16 37.96 13.51
N LEU A 204 13.61 38.76 14.47
CA LEU A 204 14.12 40.11 14.24
C LEU A 204 15.52 40.08 13.61
N ASP A 205 16.41 39.21 14.07
CA ASP A 205 17.74 38.98 13.48
C ASP A 205 17.59 38.67 11.98
N PHE A 206 16.70 37.76 11.60
CA PHE A 206 16.43 37.45 10.19
C PHE A 206 15.83 38.63 9.42
N GLN A 207 15.02 39.49 10.05
CA GLN A 207 14.50 40.72 9.44
C GLN A 207 15.56 41.81 9.24
N GLY A 208 16.68 41.74 9.96
CA GLY A 208 17.80 42.67 9.90
C GLY A 208 19.04 42.17 9.17
N ASP A 209 19.17 40.85 8.97
CA ASP A 209 20.30 40.22 8.29
C ASP A 209 20.31 40.50 6.78
N LYS A 210 21.25 41.34 6.33
CA LYS A 210 21.41 41.71 4.91
C LYS A 210 21.76 40.55 3.98
N ASN A 211 22.19 39.40 4.50
CA ASN A 211 22.66 38.27 3.70
C ASN A 211 21.50 37.42 3.15
N ASN A 212 20.31 37.51 3.75
CA ASN A 212 19.11 36.74 3.35
C ASN A 212 18.51 37.11 1.97
N GLY A 213 19.06 38.10 1.25
CA GLY A 213 18.57 38.58 -0.04
C GLY A 213 17.29 39.44 -0.01
N LEU A 214 16.72 39.69 1.17
CA LEU A 214 15.50 40.47 1.39
C LEU A 214 15.76 41.79 2.12
N ALA A 215 16.62 41.81 3.14
CA ALA A 215 16.95 43.01 3.90
C ALA A 215 17.93 43.92 3.12
N PRO A 216 17.64 45.22 2.94
CA PRO A 216 18.44 46.09 2.08
C PRO A 216 19.71 46.64 2.76
N LEU A 217 19.82 46.52 4.08
CA LEU A 217 20.95 46.93 4.92
C LEU A 217 20.89 46.19 6.26
N GLN A 218 21.97 46.21 7.03
CA GLN A 218 22.05 45.47 8.30
C GLN A 218 21.30 46.21 9.42
N ILE A 219 20.41 45.53 10.14
CA ILE A 219 19.70 46.09 11.29
C ILE A 219 19.90 45.20 12.52
N ASP A 220 20.63 45.72 13.51
CA ASP A 220 20.93 45.00 14.74
C ASP A 220 19.85 45.27 15.80
N PHE A 221 18.90 44.35 15.94
CA PHE A 221 17.81 44.48 16.90
C PHE A 221 18.24 44.09 18.32
N GLN A 222 18.14 45.03 19.24
CA GLN A 222 18.50 44.87 20.65
C GLN A 222 17.22 44.81 21.50
N LEU A 223 16.86 43.61 21.96
CA LEU A 223 15.73 43.42 22.87
C LEU A 223 16.13 43.76 24.31
N VAL A 224 15.54 44.83 24.85
CA VAL A 224 15.79 45.32 26.20
C VAL A 224 14.72 44.79 27.17
N PRO A 225 15.11 44.07 28.25
CA PRO A 225 14.20 43.65 29.30
C PRO A 225 13.44 44.80 29.97
N ASN A 226 12.25 44.53 30.49
CA ASN A 226 11.50 45.54 31.25
C ASN A 226 12.26 45.93 32.53
N GLY A 227 12.56 47.22 32.68
CA GLY A 227 13.21 47.80 33.86
C GLY A 227 14.68 48.18 33.66
N THR A 228 15.33 47.78 32.57
CA THR A 228 16.68 48.26 32.20
C THR A 228 16.63 49.37 31.16
N GLN A 229 17.68 50.19 31.09
CA GLN A 229 17.87 51.23 30.07
C GLN A 229 19.27 51.06 29.44
N PRO A 230 19.39 51.10 28.09
CA PRO A 230 20.67 50.95 27.40
C PRO A 230 21.45 52.28 27.37
N GLY A 231 22.05 52.64 28.50
CA GLY A 231 22.83 53.88 28.65
C GLY A 231 21.97 55.15 28.76
N ASP A 232 22.65 56.30 28.88
CA ASP A 232 22.06 57.53 29.45
C ASP A 232 21.12 58.33 28.53
N ALA A 233 20.88 57.87 27.29
CA ALA A 233 20.12 58.63 26.29
C ALA A 233 19.21 57.81 25.35
N ILE A 234 19.28 56.48 25.35
CA ILE A 234 18.49 55.63 24.45
C ILE A 234 17.25 55.10 25.20
N VAL A 235 16.06 55.34 24.64
CA VAL A 235 14.78 54.90 25.19
C VAL A 235 14.18 53.83 24.28
N PRO A 236 14.19 52.54 24.68
CA PRO A 236 13.74 51.45 23.80
C PRO A 236 12.26 51.58 23.44
N LEU A 237 11.97 51.32 22.16
CA LEU A 237 10.64 51.41 21.57
C LEU A 237 9.67 50.45 22.25
N GLY A 238 8.57 50.99 22.77
CA GLY A 238 7.46 50.25 23.37
C GLY A 238 6.14 50.78 22.84
N GLY A 239 5.85 50.47 21.57
CA GLY A 239 4.63 50.91 20.90
C GLY A 239 3.42 50.02 21.20
N THR A 240 2.32 50.29 20.51
CA THR A 240 1.14 49.42 20.47
C THR A 240 1.43 48.14 19.68
N ALA A 241 1.16 46.99 20.29
CA ALA A 241 1.11 45.69 19.62
C ALA A 241 -0.21 45.00 19.94
N TRP A 242 -0.85 44.39 18.94
CA TRP A 242 -2.14 43.72 19.07
C TRP A 242 -1.95 42.21 19.17
N ARG A 243 -2.65 41.54 20.10
CA ARG A 243 -2.64 40.07 20.16
C ARG A 243 -3.51 39.48 19.07
N CYS A 244 -3.18 38.28 18.60
CA CYS A 244 -3.93 37.66 17.49
C CYS A 244 -5.39 37.31 17.86
N ASN A 245 -5.72 37.23 19.16
CA ASN A 245 -7.09 37.06 19.65
C ASN A 245 -7.83 38.39 19.93
N GLN A 246 -7.25 39.53 19.57
CA GLN A 246 -7.87 40.86 19.65
C GLN A 246 -8.22 41.38 18.26
N ALA A 247 -9.34 42.10 18.15
CA ALA A 247 -9.71 42.82 16.94
C ALA A 247 -8.95 44.17 16.87
N LEU A 248 -8.56 44.59 15.66
CA LEU A 248 -7.88 45.87 15.41
C LEU A 248 -8.83 47.07 15.54
N SER A 249 -10.09 46.90 15.14
CA SER A 249 -11.14 47.92 15.17
C SER A 249 -12.49 47.29 15.51
N ALA A 250 -13.50 48.12 15.81
CA ALA A 250 -14.85 47.64 16.12
C ALA A 250 -15.60 47.04 14.91
N GLN A 251 -15.05 47.18 13.70
CA GLN A 251 -15.56 46.62 12.45
C GLN A 251 -14.83 45.33 12.03
N GLU A 252 -13.70 45.01 12.66
CA GLU A 252 -12.85 43.86 12.32
C GLU A 252 -13.03 42.70 13.29
N GLN A 253 -12.59 41.51 12.89
CA GLN A 253 -12.59 40.31 13.72
C GLN A 253 -11.15 39.95 14.14
N PRO A 254 -10.96 39.29 15.30
CA PRO A 254 -9.66 38.72 15.67
C PRO A 254 -9.23 37.61 14.70
N CYS A 255 -7.95 37.25 14.72
CA CYS A 255 -7.41 36.21 13.85
C CYS A 255 -8.00 34.83 14.14
N SER A 256 -8.15 34.02 13.10
CA SER A 256 -8.79 32.70 13.18
C SER A 256 -8.04 31.75 14.12
N CYS A 257 -8.74 30.79 14.73
CA CYS A 257 -8.13 29.72 15.54
C CYS A 257 -7.07 28.91 14.75
N GLN A 258 -7.21 28.78 13.42
CA GLN A 258 -6.22 28.11 12.57
C GLN A 258 -4.88 28.86 12.49
N ASP A 259 -4.90 30.18 12.65
CA ASP A 259 -3.75 31.09 12.55
C ASP A 259 -3.30 31.65 13.92
N CYS A 260 -4.11 31.45 14.96
CA CYS A 260 -3.92 31.95 16.31
C CYS A 260 -4.50 30.96 17.33
N ALA A 261 -3.65 30.16 17.97
CA ALA A 261 -4.08 29.19 18.98
C ALA A 261 -4.78 29.85 20.19
N GLU A 262 -4.49 31.13 20.46
CA GLU A 262 -5.09 31.93 21.53
C GLU A 262 -6.52 32.43 21.21
N SER A 263 -6.99 32.24 19.97
CA SER A 263 -8.38 32.42 19.54
C SER A 263 -9.20 31.11 19.60
N CYS A 264 -8.60 29.97 19.94
CA CYS A 264 -9.29 28.69 19.94
C CYS A 264 -10.09 28.44 21.22
N PRO A 265 -11.34 27.93 21.13
CA PRO A 265 -11.99 27.31 22.28
C PRO A 265 -11.25 26.01 22.67
N PRO A 266 -11.27 25.59 23.94
CA PRO A 266 -10.66 24.34 24.37
C PRO A 266 -11.37 23.14 23.73
N VAL A 267 -10.65 22.37 22.91
CA VAL A 267 -11.19 21.22 22.19
C VAL A 267 -11.10 19.96 23.06
N ILE A 268 -12.23 19.27 23.24
CA ILE A 268 -12.27 17.93 23.80
C ILE A 268 -11.83 16.95 22.72
N ALA A 269 -10.82 16.12 22.99
CA ALA A 269 -10.34 15.12 22.04
C ALA A 269 -11.49 14.17 21.60
N PRO A 270 -11.61 13.84 20.31
CA PRO A 270 -12.64 12.92 19.84
C PRO A 270 -12.48 11.54 20.51
N PRO A 271 -13.57 10.83 20.83
CA PRO A 271 -13.48 9.47 21.34
C PRO A 271 -12.81 8.57 20.30
N THR A 272 -12.04 7.59 20.77
CA THR A 272 -11.36 6.62 19.89
C THR A 272 -12.37 5.90 18.98
N PRO A 273 -12.05 5.70 17.69
CA PRO A 273 -12.97 5.07 16.75
C PRO A 273 -13.32 3.66 17.22
N GLN A 274 -14.61 3.31 17.14
CA GLN A 274 -15.09 1.99 17.52
C GLN A 274 -14.59 0.91 16.55
N PRO A 275 -14.37 -0.34 17.03
CA PRO A 275 -13.83 -1.41 16.20
C PRO A 275 -14.77 -1.75 15.03
N HIS A 276 -14.18 -2.01 13.86
CA HIS A 276 -14.86 -1.98 12.55
C HIS A 276 -15.95 -3.03 12.29
N PHE A 277 -16.31 -3.89 13.25
CA PHE A 277 -17.38 -4.88 13.10
C PHE A 277 -18.23 -5.01 14.38
N LEU A 278 -19.05 -3.99 14.62
CA LEU A 278 -20.13 -4.00 15.62
C LEU A 278 -21.49 -4.19 14.94
N VAL A 279 -22.39 -4.92 15.60
CA VAL A 279 -23.80 -5.03 15.24
C VAL A 279 -24.61 -4.50 16.42
N GLY A 280 -25.12 -3.26 16.27
CA GLY A 280 -25.55 -2.46 17.42
C GLY A 280 -24.37 -2.25 18.37
N ASN A 281 -24.55 -2.57 19.65
CA ASN A 281 -23.51 -2.43 20.68
C ASN A 281 -22.67 -3.71 20.90
N ALA A 282 -22.90 -4.78 20.14
CA ALA A 282 -22.22 -6.07 20.29
C ALA A 282 -21.16 -6.29 19.21
N ASN A 283 -20.08 -7.01 19.55
CA ASN A 283 -19.12 -7.50 18.55
C ASN A 283 -19.84 -8.43 17.55
N GLY A 284 -19.80 -8.08 16.25
CA GLY A 284 -20.55 -8.78 15.22
C GLY A 284 -20.13 -10.25 15.04
N ALA A 285 -18.85 -10.56 15.25
CA ALA A 285 -18.34 -11.93 15.19
C ALA A 285 -18.83 -12.76 16.38
N LEU A 286 -18.87 -12.17 17.59
CA LEU A 286 -19.44 -12.84 18.77
C LEU A 286 -20.94 -13.09 18.59
N LEU A 287 -21.68 -12.14 18.02
CA LEU A 287 -23.11 -12.29 17.71
C LEU A 287 -23.35 -13.41 16.68
N LEU A 288 -22.58 -13.43 15.58
CA LEU A 288 -22.65 -14.49 14.57
C LEU A 288 -22.34 -15.87 15.14
N CYS A 289 -21.25 -16.00 15.90
CA CYS A 289 -20.90 -17.26 16.58
C CYS A 289 -22.00 -17.71 17.55
N GLY A 290 -22.60 -16.79 18.31
CA GLY A 290 -23.72 -17.08 19.22
C GLY A 290 -24.98 -17.54 18.49
N LEU A 291 -25.34 -16.89 17.37
CA LEU A 291 -26.48 -17.26 16.53
C LEU A 291 -26.28 -18.62 15.86
N LEU A 292 -25.09 -18.89 15.32
CA LEU A 292 -24.74 -20.18 14.72
C LEU A 292 -24.78 -21.29 15.77
N PHE A 293 -24.15 -21.09 16.93
CA PHE A 293 -24.19 -22.05 18.04
C PHE A 293 -25.62 -22.31 18.52
N GLY A 294 -26.43 -21.26 18.68
CA GLY A 294 -27.85 -21.38 19.04
C GLY A 294 -28.66 -22.17 18.00
N HIS A 295 -28.40 -21.97 16.71
CA HIS A 295 -29.02 -22.75 15.64
C HIS A 295 -28.62 -24.23 15.69
N PHE A 296 -27.32 -24.54 15.77
CA PHE A 296 -26.86 -25.93 15.87
C PHE A 296 -27.36 -26.63 17.14
N ALA A 297 -27.37 -25.94 18.28
CA ALA A 297 -27.92 -26.45 19.54
C ALA A 297 -29.43 -26.73 19.42
N LEU A 298 -30.20 -25.85 18.79
CA LEU A 298 -31.63 -26.07 18.52
C LEU A 298 -31.86 -27.29 17.63
N VAL A 299 -31.12 -27.41 16.52
CA VAL A 299 -31.21 -28.57 15.61
C VAL A 299 -30.86 -29.87 16.34
N PHE A 300 -29.81 -29.87 17.16
CA PHE A 300 -29.40 -31.02 17.96
C PHE A 300 -30.45 -31.42 19.01
N VAL A 301 -31.02 -30.46 19.75
CA VAL A 301 -32.09 -30.70 20.73
C VAL A 301 -33.36 -31.19 20.04
N VAL A 302 -33.76 -30.63 18.90
CA VAL A 302 -34.90 -31.10 18.11
C VAL A 302 -34.67 -32.53 17.59
N ALA A 303 -33.45 -32.84 17.14
CA ALA A 303 -33.09 -34.20 16.74
C ALA A 303 -33.19 -35.19 17.91
N LEU A 304 -32.63 -34.86 19.08
CA LEU A 304 -32.74 -35.67 20.30
C LEU A 304 -34.19 -35.85 20.76
N LEU A 305 -35.01 -34.79 20.77
CA LEU A 305 -36.43 -34.87 21.12
C LEU A 305 -37.22 -35.74 20.12
N CYS A 306 -36.88 -35.66 18.83
CA CYS A 306 -37.45 -36.54 17.81
C CYS A 306 -37.03 -38.01 18.00
N GLN A 307 -35.76 -38.27 18.33
CA GLN A 307 -35.28 -39.63 18.64
C GLN A 307 -35.93 -40.17 19.92
N TYR A 308 -35.98 -39.40 21.00
CA TYR A 308 -36.63 -39.78 22.25
C TYR A 308 -38.14 -40.05 22.07
N ARG A 309 -38.86 -39.21 21.30
CA ARG A 309 -40.27 -39.47 20.95
C ARG A 309 -40.44 -40.75 20.12
N ARG A 310 -39.53 -41.03 19.17
CA ARG A 310 -39.52 -42.30 18.39
C ARG A 310 -39.23 -43.51 19.29
N ALA A 311 -38.29 -43.40 20.23
CA ALA A 311 -37.95 -44.45 21.18
C ALA A 311 -39.11 -44.73 22.15
N LYS A 312 -39.67 -43.70 22.78
CA LYS A 312 -40.84 -43.82 23.68
C LYS A 312 -42.05 -44.43 22.97
N LYS A 313 -42.29 -44.07 21.69
CA LYS A 313 -43.36 -44.65 20.87
C LYS A 313 -43.10 -46.10 20.43
N LYS A 314 -41.84 -46.58 20.41
CA LYS A 314 -41.53 -48.01 20.31
C LYS A 314 -41.74 -48.73 21.65
N GLY A 315 -41.42 -48.09 22.77
CA GLY A 315 -41.48 -48.69 24.12
C GLY A 315 -42.87 -48.78 24.78
N THR A 316 -43.97 -48.58 24.04
CA THR A 316 -45.34 -48.64 24.59
C THR A 316 -46.30 -49.55 23.81
N ALA A 317 -45.79 -50.40 22.91
CA ALA A 317 -46.59 -51.36 22.16
C ALA A 317 -46.19 -52.81 22.49
N PRO A 318 -47.08 -53.62 23.09
CA PRO A 318 -46.95 -55.09 23.05
C PRO A 318 -47.01 -55.58 21.60
N GLN A 319 -46.37 -56.70 21.28
CA GLN A 319 -46.38 -57.28 19.93
C GLN A 319 -47.77 -57.85 19.56
N PRO A 320 -48.32 -57.49 18.39
CA PRO A 320 -49.25 -58.33 17.64
C PRO A 320 -48.52 -59.02 16.47
N ALA A 321 -49.24 -59.89 15.76
CA ALA A 321 -48.80 -60.53 14.51
C ALA A 321 -48.36 -59.51 13.43
N PRO A 322 -47.53 -59.91 12.43
CA PRO A 322 -46.95 -58.99 11.46
C PRO A 322 -48.01 -58.32 10.56
N ALA A 323 -48.43 -57.11 10.96
CA ALA A 323 -49.20 -56.20 10.13
C ALA A 323 -48.35 -55.68 8.95
N PRO A 324 -48.97 -55.36 7.79
CA PRO A 324 -48.25 -54.75 6.66
C PRO A 324 -47.57 -53.43 7.08
N PRO A 325 -46.47 -53.05 6.42
CA PRO A 325 -45.65 -51.91 6.84
C PRO A 325 -46.48 -50.61 6.95
N PRO A 326 -46.25 -49.81 8.01
CA PRO A 326 -47.11 -48.67 8.32
C PRO A 326 -47.14 -47.68 7.17
N ALA A 327 -48.35 -47.25 6.83
CA ALA A 327 -48.65 -46.32 5.74
C ALA A 327 -47.67 -45.14 5.73
N ALA A 328 -46.74 -45.14 4.76
CA ALA A 328 -45.75 -44.09 4.58
C ALA A 328 -46.43 -42.70 4.58
N GLY A 329 -45.86 -41.75 5.31
CA GLY A 329 -46.39 -40.38 5.40
C GLY A 329 -46.43 -39.69 4.04
N ARG A 330 -47.23 -38.63 3.88
CA ARG A 330 -47.41 -37.93 2.59
C ARG A 330 -46.07 -37.53 1.95
N SER A 331 -45.10 -37.06 2.74
CA SER A 331 -43.74 -36.74 2.30
C SER A 331 -42.94 -37.96 1.84
N ALA A 332 -42.99 -39.08 2.58
CA ALA A 332 -42.32 -40.32 2.20
C ALA A 332 -42.92 -40.91 0.90
N ARG A 333 -44.26 -40.94 0.77
CA ARG A 333 -44.91 -41.35 -0.49
C ARG A 333 -44.53 -40.46 -1.68
N LEU A 334 -44.38 -39.15 -1.44
CA LEU A 334 -43.95 -38.19 -2.46
C LEU A 334 -42.48 -38.41 -2.85
N SER A 335 -41.60 -38.72 -1.88
CA SER A 335 -40.20 -39.08 -2.11
C SER A 335 -40.06 -40.41 -2.86
N ASP A 336 -40.81 -41.44 -2.48
CA ASP A 336 -40.88 -42.71 -3.21
C ASP A 336 -41.42 -42.51 -4.63
N ALA A 337 -42.35 -41.57 -4.83
CA ALA A 337 -42.89 -41.25 -6.14
C ALA A 337 -41.87 -40.50 -7.01
N SER A 338 -41.23 -39.45 -6.49
CA SER A 338 -40.23 -38.66 -7.24
C SER A 338 -39.00 -39.50 -7.58
N HIS A 339 -38.47 -40.29 -6.64
CA HIS A 339 -37.36 -41.22 -6.89
C HIS A 339 -37.73 -42.23 -7.99
N ARG A 340 -38.93 -42.83 -7.93
CA ARG A 340 -39.40 -43.75 -8.99
C ARG A 340 -39.70 -43.05 -10.32
N VAL A 341 -39.93 -41.74 -10.35
CA VAL A 341 -40.08 -40.97 -11.60
C VAL A 341 -38.69 -40.67 -12.20
N LEU A 342 -37.77 -40.13 -11.40
CA LEU A 342 -36.39 -39.86 -11.80
C LEU A 342 -35.69 -41.13 -12.29
N ALA A 343 -35.74 -42.23 -11.55
CA ALA A 343 -35.17 -43.51 -11.97
C ALA A 343 -35.78 -44.04 -13.28
N ARG A 344 -37.10 -43.84 -13.52
CA ARG A 344 -37.73 -44.21 -14.80
C ARG A 344 -37.32 -43.29 -15.96
N ALA A 345 -37.09 -42.00 -15.70
CA ALA A 345 -36.57 -41.07 -16.69
C ALA A 345 -35.12 -41.43 -17.06
N PHE A 346 -34.24 -41.57 -16.07
CA PHE A 346 -32.84 -41.96 -16.29
C PHE A 346 -32.67 -43.35 -16.89
N ARG A 347 -33.52 -44.35 -16.57
CA ARG A 347 -33.46 -45.67 -17.26
C ARG A 347 -33.78 -45.56 -18.74
N ARG A 348 -34.76 -44.73 -19.12
CA ARG A 348 -35.13 -44.46 -20.52
C ARG A 348 -34.07 -43.64 -21.25
N TRP A 349 -33.49 -42.65 -20.58
CA TRP A 349 -32.41 -41.84 -21.13
C TRP A 349 -31.14 -42.68 -21.37
N GLY A 350 -30.69 -43.43 -20.37
CA GLY A 350 -29.51 -44.29 -20.47
C GLY A 350 -29.64 -45.38 -21.53
N THR A 351 -30.83 -46.01 -21.67
CA THR A 351 -31.09 -46.97 -22.76
C THR A 351 -31.05 -46.32 -24.15
N LEU A 352 -31.60 -45.11 -24.30
CA LEU A 352 -31.60 -44.37 -25.57
C LEU A 352 -30.18 -43.97 -25.98
N VAL A 353 -29.40 -43.40 -25.04
CA VAL A 353 -28.01 -42.99 -25.25
C VAL A 353 -27.10 -44.18 -25.54
N ALA A 354 -27.21 -45.26 -24.76
CA ALA A 354 -26.44 -46.49 -25.00
C ALA A 354 -26.81 -47.21 -26.31
N GLY A 355 -28.02 -47.01 -26.83
CA GLY A 355 -28.47 -47.55 -28.11
C GLY A 355 -27.91 -46.82 -29.34
N HIS A 356 -27.63 -45.51 -29.25
CA HIS A 356 -27.14 -44.69 -30.36
C HIS A 356 -25.84 -43.92 -30.06
N PRO A 357 -24.82 -44.54 -29.42
CA PRO A 357 -23.76 -43.82 -28.72
C PRO A 357 -22.89 -42.96 -29.64
N VAL A 358 -22.62 -43.42 -30.87
CA VAL A 358 -21.82 -42.66 -31.85
C VAL A 358 -22.51 -41.33 -32.22
N THR A 359 -23.83 -41.32 -32.36
CA THR A 359 -24.59 -40.10 -32.69
C THR A 359 -24.65 -39.12 -31.52
N VAL A 360 -24.81 -39.62 -30.29
CA VAL A 360 -24.80 -38.79 -29.08
C VAL A 360 -23.41 -38.21 -28.83
N LEU A 361 -22.36 -39.00 -29.01
CA LEU A 361 -20.97 -38.53 -28.85
C LEU A 361 -20.62 -37.46 -29.90
N ALA A 362 -21.04 -37.64 -31.15
CA ALA A 362 -20.88 -36.63 -32.20
C ALA A 362 -21.65 -35.34 -31.89
N ALA A 363 -22.91 -35.44 -31.46
CA ALA A 363 -23.72 -34.28 -31.07
C ALA A 363 -23.13 -33.53 -29.87
N ALA A 364 -22.64 -34.26 -28.85
CA ALA A 364 -21.98 -33.68 -27.69
C ALA A 364 -20.67 -32.97 -28.08
N ALA A 365 -19.85 -33.57 -28.95
CA ALA A 365 -18.62 -32.95 -29.45
C ALA A 365 -18.89 -31.69 -30.29
N VAL A 366 -19.89 -31.71 -31.17
CA VAL A 366 -20.30 -30.54 -31.97
C VAL A 366 -20.84 -29.41 -31.08
N LEU A 367 -21.64 -29.74 -30.06
CA LEU A 367 -22.18 -28.74 -29.12
C LEU A 367 -21.07 -28.13 -28.23
N ALA A 368 -20.20 -28.96 -27.64
CA ALA A 368 -19.10 -28.49 -26.81
C ALA A 368 -18.09 -27.66 -27.63
N GLY A 369 -17.73 -28.12 -28.84
CA GLY A 369 -16.85 -27.40 -29.75
C GLY A 369 -17.45 -26.08 -30.26
N GLY A 370 -18.74 -26.09 -30.62
CA GLY A 370 -19.46 -24.89 -31.07
C GLY A 370 -19.58 -23.81 -29.99
N LEU A 371 -19.80 -24.20 -28.72
CA LEU A 371 -19.76 -23.26 -27.59
C LEU A 371 -18.32 -22.79 -27.29
N SER A 372 -17.34 -23.70 -27.36
CA SER A 372 -15.92 -23.38 -27.15
C SER A 372 -15.36 -22.41 -28.20
N ALA A 373 -15.91 -22.39 -29.43
CA ALA A 373 -15.54 -21.41 -30.46
C ALA A 373 -15.78 -19.95 -30.01
N GLY A 374 -16.65 -19.72 -29.02
CA GLY A 374 -16.83 -18.43 -28.36
C GLY A 374 -15.57 -17.86 -27.70
N LEU A 375 -14.56 -18.69 -27.41
CA LEU A 375 -13.27 -18.26 -26.86
C LEU A 375 -12.51 -17.27 -27.78
N VAL A 376 -12.84 -17.21 -29.08
CA VAL A 376 -12.30 -16.17 -29.99
C VAL A 376 -12.74 -14.75 -29.58
N THR A 377 -13.83 -14.62 -28.82
CA THR A 377 -14.33 -13.33 -28.28
C THR A 377 -13.88 -13.05 -26.84
N LEU A 378 -13.04 -13.92 -26.24
CA LEU A 378 -12.59 -13.81 -24.87
C LEU A 378 -11.82 -12.50 -24.62
N ARG A 379 -12.24 -11.75 -23.59
CA ARG A 379 -11.52 -10.58 -23.08
C ARG A 379 -11.00 -10.89 -21.67
N LEU A 380 -9.73 -10.62 -21.42
CA LEU A 380 -9.10 -10.78 -20.12
C LEU A 380 -8.95 -9.42 -19.43
N THR A 381 -9.41 -9.33 -18.19
CA THR A 381 -9.17 -8.15 -17.32
C THR A 381 -7.99 -8.41 -16.40
N THR A 382 -6.89 -7.67 -16.61
CA THR A 382 -5.71 -7.63 -15.74
C THR A 382 -5.79 -6.51 -14.69
N ASP A 383 -6.55 -5.45 -14.96
CA ASP A 383 -6.65 -4.28 -14.09
C ASP A 383 -7.19 -4.65 -12.69
N PRO A 384 -6.42 -4.44 -11.61
CA PRO A 384 -6.84 -4.80 -10.27
C PRO A 384 -8.04 -3.97 -9.79
N VAL A 385 -8.17 -2.71 -10.22
CA VAL A 385 -9.29 -1.86 -9.82
C VAL A 385 -10.60 -2.41 -10.40
N GLU A 386 -10.59 -2.91 -11.65
CA GLU A 386 -11.74 -3.60 -12.28
C GLU A 386 -12.05 -4.96 -11.63
N LEU A 387 -11.03 -5.71 -11.20
CA LEU A 387 -11.22 -7.03 -10.55
C LEU A 387 -11.79 -6.93 -9.12
N TRP A 388 -11.27 -5.98 -8.32
CA TRP A 388 -11.50 -5.92 -6.88
C TRP A 388 -12.57 -4.91 -6.42
N SER A 389 -12.96 -3.93 -7.25
CA SER A 389 -13.96 -2.92 -6.88
C SER A 389 -15.21 -2.95 -7.75
N ALA A 390 -16.40 -2.89 -7.13
CA ALA A 390 -17.66 -2.92 -7.86
C ALA A 390 -17.86 -1.62 -8.67
N PRO A 391 -18.25 -1.66 -9.97
CA PRO A 391 -18.38 -0.46 -10.80
C PRO A 391 -19.46 0.50 -10.29
N GLY A 392 -20.52 -0.02 -9.67
CA GLY A 392 -21.56 0.79 -9.01
C GLY A 392 -21.23 1.26 -7.60
N SER A 393 -20.04 0.98 -7.05
CA SER A 393 -19.68 1.36 -5.69
C SER A 393 -19.52 2.88 -5.52
N ARG A 394 -19.75 3.38 -4.31
CA ARG A 394 -19.55 4.80 -3.96
C ARG A 394 -18.12 5.27 -4.29
N ALA A 395 -17.10 4.47 -3.93
CA ALA A 395 -15.70 4.79 -4.23
C ALA A 395 -15.41 4.91 -5.74
N ARG A 396 -16.07 4.12 -6.59
CA ARG A 396 -15.96 4.27 -8.05
C ARG A 396 -16.66 5.52 -8.58
N GLN A 397 -17.80 5.89 -8.00
CA GLN A 397 -18.49 7.15 -8.34
C GLN A 397 -17.65 8.37 -7.92
N GLU A 398 -17.04 8.33 -6.73
CA GLU A 398 -16.13 9.37 -6.23
C GLU A 398 -14.84 9.45 -7.08
N LYS A 399 -14.26 8.32 -7.48
CA LYS A 399 -13.12 8.30 -8.42
C LYS A 399 -13.50 8.88 -9.79
N ALA A 400 -14.62 8.43 -10.38
CA ALA A 400 -15.06 8.92 -11.69
C ALA A 400 -15.36 10.43 -11.68
N PHE A 401 -15.95 10.94 -10.59
CA PHE A 401 -16.12 12.37 -10.39
C PHE A 401 -14.78 13.11 -10.31
N TYR A 402 -13.81 12.58 -9.55
CA TYR A 402 -12.47 13.17 -9.46
C TYR A 402 -11.76 13.19 -10.82
N ASP A 403 -11.68 12.03 -11.48
CA ASP A 403 -11.05 11.85 -12.79
C ASP A 403 -11.62 12.82 -13.85
N GLN A 404 -12.93 13.10 -13.79
CA GLN A 404 -13.62 14.01 -14.72
C GLN A 404 -13.31 15.49 -14.47
N HIS A 405 -13.11 15.91 -13.22
CA HIS A 405 -12.97 17.33 -12.85
C HIS A 405 -11.52 17.78 -12.67
N PHE A 406 -10.62 16.86 -12.30
CA PHE A 406 -9.21 17.16 -12.00
C PHE A 406 -8.23 16.38 -12.89
N GLY A 407 -8.73 15.48 -13.74
CA GLY A 407 -7.93 14.45 -14.40
C GLY A 407 -7.64 13.27 -13.49
N PRO A 408 -7.21 12.12 -14.04
CA PRO A 408 -6.81 10.97 -13.25
C PRO A 408 -5.57 11.29 -12.41
N PHE A 409 -5.55 10.83 -11.15
CA PHE A 409 -4.43 11.02 -10.24
C PHE A 409 -3.11 10.50 -10.84
N PHE A 410 -2.01 11.26 -10.66
CA PHE A 410 -0.71 11.00 -11.27
C PHE A 410 -0.11 9.64 -10.86
N ARG A 411 0.75 9.08 -11.73
CA ARG A 411 1.43 7.81 -11.48
C ARG A 411 2.72 8.07 -10.71
N THR A 412 3.00 7.25 -9.69
CA THR A 412 4.17 7.42 -8.81
C THR A 412 5.22 6.35 -9.08
N ASN A 413 6.45 6.77 -9.31
CA ASN A 413 7.60 5.87 -9.50
C ASN A 413 8.66 6.26 -8.47
N GLN A 414 9.03 5.34 -7.59
CA GLN A 414 9.85 5.64 -6.40
C GLN A 414 11.09 4.76 -6.31
N VAL A 415 12.18 5.37 -5.84
CA VAL A 415 13.43 4.71 -5.47
C VAL A 415 13.76 5.11 -4.04
N ILE A 416 13.96 4.12 -3.17
CA ILE A 416 14.34 4.29 -1.77
C ILE A 416 15.76 3.74 -1.61
N VAL A 417 16.69 4.58 -1.17
CA VAL A 417 18.11 4.22 -1.01
C VAL A 417 18.49 4.29 0.45
N THR A 418 19.16 3.24 0.93
CA THR A 418 19.71 3.11 2.28
C THR A 418 21.16 2.66 2.21
N ALA A 419 21.98 3.03 3.20
CA ALA A 419 23.40 2.67 3.26
C ALA A 419 23.71 1.81 4.50
N PRO A 420 23.27 0.55 4.54
CA PRO A 420 23.36 -0.31 5.73
C PRO A 420 24.83 -0.52 6.15
N GLY A 421 25.09 -0.43 7.45
CA GLY A 421 26.42 -0.63 8.03
C GLY A 421 27.37 0.58 7.97
N ARG A 422 26.98 1.69 7.32
CA ARG A 422 27.75 2.95 7.41
C ARG A 422 27.54 3.63 8.77
N PRO A 423 28.60 4.03 9.50
CA PRO A 423 28.45 4.78 10.75
C PRO A 423 27.97 6.21 10.51
N SER A 424 27.30 6.79 11.50
CA SER A 424 27.00 8.22 11.52
C SER A 424 28.25 9.07 11.76
N SER A 425 28.29 10.26 11.15
CA SER A 425 29.33 11.27 11.35
C SER A 425 28.81 12.45 12.16
N GLY A 426 29.71 13.16 12.84
CA GLY A 426 29.42 14.44 13.50
C GLY A 426 29.99 15.59 12.67
N TYR A 427 29.19 16.64 12.46
CA TYR A 427 29.55 17.84 11.71
C TYR A 427 29.36 19.08 12.61
N GLU A 428 30.38 19.94 12.74
CA GLU A 428 30.26 21.24 13.45
C GLU A 428 30.20 22.38 12.44
N SER A 429 28.99 22.85 12.14
CA SER A 429 28.78 24.04 11.33
C SER A 429 29.24 25.31 12.04
N VAL A 430 29.90 26.19 11.30
CA VAL A 430 30.23 27.57 11.73
C VAL A 430 28.97 28.36 12.08
N VAL A 431 27.88 28.15 11.35
CA VAL A 431 26.65 28.97 11.34
C VAL A 431 25.47 28.24 12.00
N LEU A 432 25.42 26.92 11.97
CA LEU A 432 24.26 26.10 12.36
C LEU A 432 24.52 25.27 13.63
N GLY A 433 25.78 25.20 14.08
CA GLY A 433 26.21 24.40 15.23
C GLY A 433 26.44 22.93 14.91
N ALA A 434 26.59 22.10 15.94
CA ALA A 434 26.86 20.68 15.79
C ALA A 434 25.60 19.88 15.42
N LYS A 435 25.73 18.98 14.44
CA LYS A 435 24.71 18.02 14.00
C LYS A 435 25.31 16.63 13.74
N ASN A 436 24.49 15.61 13.95
CA ASN A 436 24.79 14.25 13.53
C ASN A 436 24.25 14.04 12.10
N PHE A 437 25.02 13.37 11.25
CA PHE A 437 24.62 12.91 9.94
C PHE A 437 24.59 11.38 9.89
N SER A 438 23.50 10.83 9.40
CA SER A 438 23.36 9.40 9.11
C SER A 438 24.33 8.96 8.00
N GLY A 439 24.78 7.71 8.04
CA GLY A 439 25.68 7.15 7.02
C GLY A 439 25.13 7.14 5.58
N VAL A 440 23.80 7.26 5.40
CA VAL A 440 23.17 7.44 4.08
C VAL A 440 23.34 8.87 3.54
N LEU A 441 23.54 9.86 4.41
CA LEU A 441 23.84 11.25 4.07
C LEU A 441 25.36 11.44 4.03
N SER A 442 26.01 10.70 3.14
CA SER A 442 27.40 10.92 2.75
C SER A 442 27.49 11.33 1.27
N GLU A 443 28.48 12.15 0.94
CA GLU A 443 28.57 12.84 -0.35
C GLU A 443 28.62 11.87 -1.55
N ASP A 444 29.23 10.70 -1.39
CA ASP A 444 29.29 9.66 -2.42
C ASP A 444 27.90 9.04 -2.71
N VAL A 445 27.03 8.94 -1.70
CA VAL A 445 25.63 8.52 -1.90
C VAL A 445 24.84 9.60 -2.63
N LEU A 446 25.04 10.88 -2.28
CA LEU A 446 24.41 12.01 -2.98
C LEU A 446 24.89 12.10 -4.44
N ARG A 447 26.16 11.81 -4.71
CA ARG A 447 26.72 11.71 -6.07
C ARG A 447 26.16 10.52 -6.85
N ALA A 448 26.00 9.35 -6.23
CA ALA A 448 25.35 8.20 -6.86
C ALA A 448 23.86 8.46 -7.18
N LEU A 449 23.15 9.21 -6.33
CA LEU A 449 21.78 9.65 -6.63
C LEU A 449 21.73 10.66 -7.79
N LEU A 450 22.67 11.59 -7.89
CA LEU A 450 22.79 12.48 -9.05
C LEU A 450 23.06 11.69 -10.33
N GLU A 451 23.97 10.71 -10.30
CA GLU A 451 24.24 9.83 -11.45
C GLU A 451 22.98 9.06 -11.88
N LEU A 452 22.19 8.55 -10.94
CA LEU A 452 20.92 7.89 -11.24
C LEU A 452 19.91 8.86 -11.90
N GLN A 453 19.86 10.12 -11.46
CA GLN A 453 19.01 11.14 -12.09
C GLN A 453 19.50 11.51 -13.50
N GLU A 454 20.80 11.66 -13.72
CA GLU A 454 21.38 11.92 -15.05
C GLU A 454 21.12 10.74 -16.00
N ARG A 455 21.32 9.49 -15.54
CA ARG A 455 20.98 8.27 -16.29
C ARG A 455 19.49 8.24 -16.69
N LEU A 456 18.57 8.58 -15.77
CA LEU A 456 17.13 8.58 -16.01
C LEU A 456 16.65 9.77 -16.87
N ALA A 457 17.25 10.94 -16.75
CA ALA A 457 16.93 12.11 -17.57
C ALA A 457 17.38 11.95 -19.03
N ALA A 458 18.51 11.26 -19.25
CA ALA A 458 19.02 10.92 -20.58
C ALA A 458 18.32 9.69 -21.22
N THR A 459 17.42 9.02 -20.51
CA THR A 459 16.78 7.78 -20.98
C THR A 459 15.59 8.04 -21.89
N THR A 460 15.63 7.47 -23.10
CA THR A 460 14.47 7.33 -23.99
C THR A 460 13.88 5.92 -23.92
N ALA A 461 12.60 5.80 -24.23
CA ALA A 461 11.91 4.52 -24.40
C ALA A 461 11.18 4.47 -25.74
N TRP A 462 11.18 3.30 -26.40
CA TRP A 462 10.44 3.09 -27.65
C TRP A 462 8.97 2.76 -27.35
N ALA A 463 8.05 3.54 -27.92
CA ALA A 463 6.60 3.34 -27.84
C ALA A 463 6.09 2.65 -29.12
N PRO A 464 6.00 1.30 -29.17
CA PRO A 464 5.78 0.55 -30.40
C PRO A 464 4.42 0.80 -31.05
N VAL A 465 3.39 1.26 -30.31
CA VAL A 465 2.07 1.55 -30.89
C VAL A 465 2.07 2.89 -31.62
N ALA A 466 2.83 3.87 -31.10
CA ALA A 466 2.96 5.20 -31.69
C ALA A 466 4.13 5.34 -32.68
N GLY A 467 5.04 4.36 -32.73
CA GLY A 467 6.18 4.35 -33.65
C GLY A 467 7.20 5.46 -33.39
N ARG A 468 7.35 5.87 -32.11
CA ARG A 468 8.23 6.97 -31.69
C ARG A 468 9.04 6.60 -30.45
N GLU A 469 10.15 7.29 -30.23
CA GLU A 469 10.75 7.39 -28.91
C GLU A 469 10.03 8.43 -28.04
N VAL A 470 9.98 8.19 -26.74
CA VAL A 470 9.45 9.08 -25.71
C VAL A 470 10.47 9.31 -24.60
N THR A 471 10.60 10.57 -24.17
CA THR A 471 11.50 11.03 -23.10
C THR A 471 10.74 11.16 -21.78
N LEU A 472 11.46 11.44 -20.68
CA LEU A 472 10.82 11.84 -19.42
C LEU A 472 9.89 13.07 -19.61
N SER A 473 10.27 14.06 -20.42
CA SER A 473 9.45 15.26 -20.66
C SER A 473 8.18 15.00 -21.49
N ASP A 474 8.08 13.91 -22.27
CA ASP A 474 6.82 13.52 -22.92
C ASP A 474 5.76 13.01 -21.91
N VAL A 475 6.18 12.55 -20.72
CA VAL A 475 5.32 11.80 -19.78
C VAL A 475 5.25 12.40 -18.37
N CYS A 476 6.18 13.26 -17.97
CA CYS A 476 6.26 13.77 -16.60
C CYS A 476 5.12 14.72 -16.22
N TYR A 477 4.70 14.70 -14.95
CA TYR A 477 3.83 15.72 -14.39
C TYR A 477 4.64 17.01 -14.15
N ALA A 478 4.23 18.10 -14.79
CA ALA A 478 4.91 19.40 -14.73
C ALA A 478 3.96 20.49 -14.20
N PRO A 479 4.14 20.98 -12.96
CA PRO A 479 3.14 21.82 -12.29
C PRO A 479 3.10 23.27 -12.78
N LEU A 480 4.20 23.80 -13.33
CA LEU A 480 4.28 25.20 -13.79
C LEU A 480 4.17 25.35 -15.32
N ASN A 481 4.64 24.35 -16.08
CA ASN A 481 4.62 24.34 -17.56
C ASN A 481 4.02 23.01 -18.09
N PRO A 482 2.70 22.78 -17.91
CA PRO A 482 2.07 21.50 -18.28
C PRO A 482 1.89 21.29 -19.80
N THR A 483 2.08 22.33 -20.62
CA THR A 483 1.79 22.27 -22.07
C THR A 483 2.98 21.88 -22.93
N GLN A 484 4.19 22.30 -22.58
CA GLN A 484 5.43 21.99 -23.29
C GLN A 484 6.61 21.93 -22.29
N PRO A 485 6.61 20.96 -21.35
CA PRO A 485 7.61 20.88 -20.29
C PRO A 485 9.01 20.59 -20.83
N GLY A 486 10.00 21.31 -20.31
CA GLY A 486 11.40 20.88 -20.34
C GLY A 486 11.68 19.83 -19.26
N LEU A 487 12.86 19.20 -19.29
CA LEU A 487 13.29 18.28 -18.22
C LEU A 487 13.29 18.94 -16.84
N ALA A 488 13.67 20.22 -16.77
CA ALA A 488 13.63 21.05 -15.58
C ALA A 488 12.22 21.25 -14.99
N ASP A 489 11.16 21.22 -15.81
CA ASP A 489 9.78 21.44 -15.38
C ASP A 489 9.16 20.19 -14.73
N CYS A 490 9.80 19.02 -14.87
CA CYS A 490 9.29 17.75 -14.39
C CYS A 490 9.33 17.63 -12.85
N CYS A 491 8.22 17.19 -12.24
CA CYS A 491 8.13 16.96 -10.80
C CYS A 491 8.89 15.71 -10.37
N VAL A 492 10.19 15.89 -10.11
CA VAL A 492 11.09 14.92 -9.47
C VAL A 492 11.42 15.43 -8.07
N ASN A 493 11.05 14.68 -7.03
CA ASN A 493 11.35 15.02 -5.64
C ASN A 493 12.48 14.13 -5.11
N SER A 494 13.51 14.74 -4.54
CA SER A 494 14.74 14.09 -4.07
C SER A 494 15.53 15.02 -3.14
N VAL A 495 16.41 14.49 -2.30
CA VAL A 495 17.39 15.28 -1.55
C VAL A 495 18.33 16.10 -2.46
N THR A 496 18.59 15.61 -3.67
CA THR A 496 19.44 16.29 -4.67
C THR A 496 18.81 17.55 -5.28
N GLN A 497 17.50 17.74 -5.13
CA GLN A 497 16.80 18.93 -5.62
C GLN A 497 17.09 20.20 -4.82
N TYR A 498 17.55 20.10 -3.56
CA TYR A 498 18.08 21.27 -2.84
C TYR A 498 19.32 21.85 -3.57
N PHE A 499 20.07 21.01 -4.29
CA PHE A 499 21.17 21.42 -5.16
C PHE A 499 20.74 21.56 -6.64
N GLN A 500 19.42 21.54 -6.90
CA GLN A 500 18.79 21.56 -8.24
C GLN A 500 19.43 20.55 -9.20
N ASN A 501 19.59 19.31 -8.72
CA ASN A 501 20.18 18.18 -9.45
C ASN A 501 21.59 18.45 -10.03
N ASN A 502 22.33 19.43 -9.49
CA ASN A 502 23.58 19.90 -10.09
C ASN A 502 24.82 19.49 -9.28
N ALA A 503 25.61 18.57 -9.84
CA ALA A 503 26.84 18.06 -9.23
C ALA A 503 27.90 19.13 -8.91
N THR A 504 27.87 20.29 -9.59
CA THR A 504 28.77 21.41 -9.25
C THR A 504 28.32 22.11 -7.98
N ARG A 505 27.00 22.30 -7.76
CA ARG A 505 26.44 22.94 -6.54
C ARG A 505 26.69 22.08 -5.30
N LEU A 506 26.54 20.76 -5.42
CA LEU A 506 26.90 19.81 -4.36
C LEU A 506 28.40 19.88 -3.98
N ALA A 507 29.27 20.24 -4.94
CA ALA A 507 30.71 20.35 -4.74
C ALA A 507 31.20 21.75 -4.33
N MET A 508 30.30 22.73 -4.15
CA MET A 508 30.69 24.08 -3.75
C MET A 508 31.08 24.14 -2.27
N THR A 509 32.16 24.88 -2.00
CA THR A 509 32.58 25.26 -0.66
C THR A 509 32.94 26.74 -0.65
N ALA A 510 32.66 27.42 0.45
CA ALA A 510 32.98 28.84 0.64
C ALA A 510 33.53 29.07 2.05
N THR A 511 34.17 30.22 2.29
CA THR A 511 34.60 30.61 3.65
C THR A 511 33.67 31.65 4.22
N GLN A 512 33.19 31.42 5.45
CA GLN A 512 32.26 32.30 6.14
C GLN A 512 32.73 32.60 7.56
N THR A 513 32.41 33.80 8.04
CA THR A 513 32.69 34.25 9.42
C THR A 513 31.37 34.56 10.13
N ASP A 514 31.05 33.81 11.19
CA ASP A 514 29.98 34.16 12.13
C ASP A 514 30.61 34.72 13.43
N GLY A 515 30.44 36.03 13.63
CA GLY A 515 31.01 36.80 14.75
C GLY A 515 32.55 36.76 14.81
N LYS A 516 33.10 35.79 15.54
CA LYS A 516 34.56 35.57 15.72
C LYS A 516 35.05 34.20 15.24
N LYS A 517 34.15 33.32 14.78
CA LYS A 517 34.51 32.04 14.16
C LYS A 517 34.55 32.22 12.64
N THR A 518 35.68 31.92 12.01
CA THR A 518 35.78 31.73 10.56
C THR A 518 35.99 30.26 10.26
N GLY A 519 35.32 29.73 9.25
CA GLY A 519 35.51 28.36 8.77
C GLY A 519 34.97 28.18 7.35
N THR A 520 35.05 26.95 6.86
CA THR A 520 34.44 26.55 5.59
C THR A 520 32.97 26.23 5.80
N VAL A 521 32.12 26.63 4.85
CA VAL A 521 30.74 26.16 4.69
C VAL A 521 30.62 25.32 3.43
N ASP A 522 29.81 24.27 3.47
CA ASP A 522 29.69 23.26 2.41
C ASP A 522 28.24 22.76 2.24
N TRP A 523 28.05 21.65 1.51
CA TRP A 523 26.73 21.10 1.24
C TRP A 523 25.97 20.66 2.51
N HIS A 524 26.65 20.32 3.61
CA HIS A 524 26.00 19.96 4.87
C HIS A 524 25.24 21.16 5.45
N ASP A 525 25.84 22.37 5.39
CA ASP A 525 25.20 23.61 5.85
C ASP A 525 23.96 23.94 5.04
N HIS A 526 24.11 23.89 3.71
CA HIS A 526 23.01 24.14 2.79
C HIS A 526 21.86 23.16 3.04
N LEU A 527 22.17 21.86 3.23
CA LEU A 527 21.18 20.84 3.51
C LEU A 527 20.45 21.07 4.84
N ILE A 528 21.18 21.35 5.93
CA ILE A 528 20.55 21.67 7.23
C ILE A 528 19.66 22.91 7.10
N TYR A 529 20.09 23.93 6.36
CA TYR A 529 19.32 25.15 6.17
C TYR A 529 18.01 24.87 5.40
N CYS A 530 18.08 24.23 4.23
CA CYS A 530 16.91 23.95 3.41
C CYS A 530 15.96 22.91 4.01
N VAL A 531 16.47 21.98 4.82
CA VAL A 531 15.64 21.06 5.61
C VAL A 531 14.78 21.79 6.65
N ASN A 532 15.32 22.85 7.29
CA ASN A 532 14.57 23.65 8.26
C ASN A 532 13.67 24.71 7.57
N SER A 533 14.05 25.19 6.39
CA SER A 533 13.39 26.29 5.67
C SER A 533 13.30 26.02 4.15
N PRO A 534 12.53 25.01 3.70
CA PRO A 534 12.48 24.56 2.30
C PRO A 534 11.83 25.55 1.33
N LEU A 535 11.35 26.69 1.84
CA LEU A 535 10.72 27.78 1.09
C LEU A 535 11.68 28.94 0.81
N SER A 536 12.96 28.82 1.19
CA SER A 536 13.91 29.93 1.02
C SER A 536 14.44 30.03 -0.42
N PHE A 537 14.30 31.20 -1.02
CA PHE A 537 14.83 31.50 -2.36
C PHE A 537 16.36 31.56 -2.42
N LYS A 538 16.99 31.85 -1.29
CA LYS A 538 18.44 31.94 -1.07
C LYS A 538 18.76 31.52 0.37
N ASP A 539 19.89 30.87 0.61
CA ASP A 539 20.38 30.54 1.95
C ASP A 539 21.20 31.68 2.59
N ILE A 540 21.42 31.60 3.90
CA ILE A 540 22.25 32.57 4.64
C ILE A 540 23.75 32.23 4.60
N THR A 541 24.14 31.24 3.79
CA THR A 541 25.53 30.81 3.70
C THR A 541 26.28 31.60 2.63
N ALA A 542 27.61 31.54 2.65
CA ALA A 542 28.44 32.10 1.59
C ALA A 542 28.33 31.36 0.23
N LEU A 543 27.47 30.34 0.11
CA LEU A 543 27.17 29.62 -1.13
C LEU A 543 26.06 30.32 -1.96
N GLU A 544 25.19 31.10 -1.32
CA GLU A 544 24.06 31.83 -1.92
C GLU A 544 23.07 30.97 -2.74
N LEU A 545 22.88 29.71 -2.34
CA LEU A 545 22.09 28.71 -3.07
C LEU A 545 20.60 28.75 -2.70
N SER A 546 19.73 28.30 -3.61
CA SER A 546 18.27 28.23 -3.40
C SER A 546 17.84 26.89 -2.79
N CYS A 547 16.78 26.87 -1.98
CA CYS A 547 16.21 25.63 -1.44
C CYS A 547 15.10 25.02 -2.30
N MET A 548 14.70 25.69 -3.38
CA MET A 548 13.63 25.22 -4.27
C MET A 548 14.16 24.20 -5.29
N ALA A 549 13.32 23.25 -5.69
CA ALA A 549 13.60 22.34 -6.80
C ALA A 549 13.73 23.09 -8.13
N GLU A 550 14.36 22.44 -9.11
CA GLU A 550 14.52 22.95 -10.47
C GLU A 550 13.16 23.31 -11.13
N TYR A 551 12.10 22.53 -10.83
CA TYR A 551 10.74 22.76 -11.33
C TYR A 551 9.99 23.93 -10.65
N GLY A 552 10.65 24.70 -9.78
CA GLY A 552 10.09 25.87 -9.13
C GLY A 552 9.13 25.58 -7.96
N GLY A 553 9.16 24.37 -7.41
CA GLY A 553 8.44 24.00 -6.17
C GLY A 553 9.37 23.71 -4.99
N PRO A 554 8.89 23.79 -3.74
CA PRO A 554 9.67 23.40 -2.57
C PRO A 554 9.69 21.87 -2.39
N VAL A 555 10.85 21.29 -2.09
CA VAL A 555 10.92 19.90 -1.61
C VAL A 555 10.81 19.92 -0.10
N PHE A 556 9.78 19.27 0.45
CA PHE A 556 9.65 19.11 1.89
C PHE A 556 10.49 17.91 2.37
N PRO A 557 11.08 17.95 3.58
CA PRO A 557 11.87 16.83 4.08
C PRO A 557 11.10 15.49 4.11
N TYR A 558 9.82 15.50 4.46
CA TYR A 558 9.01 14.27 4.58
C TYR A 558 8.69 13.58 3.23
N ILE A 559 9.08 14.16 2.08
CA ILE A 559 9.00 13.49 0.75
C ILE A 559 10.39 13.13 0.16
N ALA A 560 11.48 13.47 0.85
CA ALA A 560 12.86 13.24 0.40
C ALA A 560 13.69 12.36 1.36
N PHE A 561 13.30 12.29 2.63
CA PHE A 561 13.94 11.49 3.67
C PHE A 561 12.95 10.51 4.31
N GLY A 562 13.44 9.40 4.86
CA GLY A 562 12.67 8.45 5.66
C GLY A 562 13.46 7.92 6.86
N GLY A 563 12.77 7.43 7.88
CA GLY A 563 13.39 6.83 9.06
C GLY A 563 14.21 7.83 9.89
N TYR A 564 13.58 8.89 10.41
CA TYR A 564 14.23 9.90 11.27
C TYR A 564 13.42 10.14 12.56
N PRO A 565 14.07 10.50 13.68
CA PRO A 565 13.38 10.80 14.94
C PRO A 565 12.76 12.21 14.92
N GLY A 566 11.44 12.29 14.82
CA GLY A 566 10.66 13.52 14.98
C GLY A 566 10.87 14.54 13.86
N SER A 567 11.88 15.41 14.01
CA SER A 567 12.24 16.44 13.01
C SER A 567 13.75 16.61 12.84
N GLU A 568 14.55 15.62 13.21
CA GLU A 568 16.02 15.64 13.04
C GLU A 568 16.41 14.88 11.77
N TYR A 569 16.03 15.44 10.61
CA TYR A 569 16.16 14.77 9.30
C TYR A 569 17.60 14.48 8.86
N THR A 570 18.62 15.06 9.50
CA THR A 570 20.03 14.67 9.28
C THR A 570 20.34 13.28 9.84
N GLU A 571 19.51 12.75 10.75
CA GLU A 571 19.61 11.39 11.29
C GLU A 571 18.75 10.38 10.50
N ALA A 572 18.30 10.72 9.28
CA ALA A 572 17.47 9.85 8.44
C ALA A 572 18.18 8.56 7.97
N GLU A 573 17.52 7.41 8.09
CA GLU A 573 18.02 6.10 7.65
C GLU A 573 17.87 5.87 6.13
N ALA A 574 16.93 6.57 5.47
CA ALA A 574 16.62 6.39 4.06
C ALA A 574 16.50 7.72 3.28
N LEU A 575 16.88 7.66 2.01
CA LEU A 575 16.67 8.70 1.00
C LEU A 575 15.59 8.26 0.00
N ILE A 576 14.70 9.17 -0.37
CA ILE A 576 13.56 8.89 -1.25
C ILE A 576 13.67 9.77 -2.50
N VAL A 577 13.61 9.13 -3.67
CA VAL A 577 13.51 9.77 -4.98
C VAL A 577 12.15 9.40 -5.59
N THR A 578 11.31 10.39 -5.91
CA THR A 578 9.98 10.19 -6.50
C THR A 578 9.87 10.92 -7.83
N TYR A 579 9.55 10.17 -8.89
CA TYR A 579 9.18 10.71 -10.20
C TYR A 579 7.65 10.65 -10.36
N SER A 580 7.02 11.81 -10.58
CA SER A 580 5.58 11.90 -10.83
C SER A 580 5.31 11.98 -12.33
N LEU A 581 4.52 11.05 -12.87
CA LEU A 581 4.15 11.00 -14.28
C LEU A 581 2.65 11.30 -14.48
N ASN A 582 2.30 11.91 -15.61
CA ASN A 582 0.90 12.10 -15.97
C ASN A 582 0.21 10.75 -16.13
N ASN A 583 -1.00 10.64 -15.61
CA ASN A 583 -1.84 9.46 -15.80
C ASN A 583 -2.84 9.73 -16.92
N PHE A 584 -3.26 8.68 -17.62
CA PHE A 584 -4.20 8.76 -18.74
C PHE A 584 -5.16 7.55 -18.70
N PRO A 585 -6.41 7.68 -19.20
CA PRO A 585 -7.30 6.53 -19.40
C PRO A 585 -6.62 5.44 -20.26
N ARG A 586 -6.93 4.17 -20.04
CA ARG A 586 -6.31 3.04 -20.80
C ARG A 586 -6.59 3.10 -22.32
N ASP A 587 -7.62 3.83 -22.76
CA ASP A 587 -7.95 4.05 -24.17
C ASP A 587 -7.11 5.18 -24.83
N ASP A 588 -6.37 5.98 -24.06
CA ASP A 588 -5.53 7.07 -24.56
C ASP A 588 -4.16 6.53 -25.01
N PRO A 589 -3.68 6.81 -26.23
CA PRO A 589 -2.39 6.30 -26.69
C PRO A 589 -1.19 6.75 -25.83
N ARG A 590 -1.32 7.85 -25.08
CA ARG A 590 -0.28 8.33 -24.14
C ARG A 590 -0.12 7.41 -22.93
N HIS A 591 -1.13 6.60 -22.60
CA HIS A 591 -1.02 5.58 -21.55
C HIS A 591 0.07 4.55 -21.90
N GLU A 592 0.21 4.18 -23.18
CA GLU A 592 1.29 3.30 -23.66
C GLU A 592 2.68 3.95 -23.48
N TRP A 593 2.80 5.23 -23.78
CA TRP A 593 4.05 5.99 -23.66
C TRP A 593 4.56 5.98 -22.22
N VAL A 594 3.67 6.25 -21.25
CA VAL A 594 3.99 6.23 -19.82
C VAL A 594 4.38 4.82 -19.39
N LEU A 595 3.62 3.79 -19.78
CA LEU A 595 3.95 2.40 -19.47
C LEU A 595 5.31 1.96 -20.04
N SER A 596 5.65 2.38 -21.25
CA SER A 596 6.93 2.02 -21.89
C SER A 596 8.12 2.80 -21.32
N TRP A 597 7.93 4.04 -20.87
CA TRP A 597 8.94 4.76 -20.07
C TRP A 597 9.12 4.12 -18.68
N GLU A 598 8.04 3.78 -17.98
CA GLU A 598 8.10 3.10 -16.67
C GLU A 598 8.82 1.75 -16.75
N ARG A 599 8.68 0.99 -17.85
CA ARG A 599 9.46 -0.24 -18.07
C ARG A 599 10.96 0.06 -18.12
N ARG A 600 11.35 1.08 -18.89
CA ARG A 600 12.76 1.46 -19.03
C ARG A 600 13.34 2.06 -17.74
N PHE A 601 12.53 2.76 -16.94
CA PHE A 601 12.87 3.17 -15.58
C PHE A 601 13.21 1.97 -14.68
N LEU A 602 12.38 0.91 -14.67
CA LEU A 602 12.66 -0.32 -13.90
C LEU A 602 13.97 -0.99 -14.32
N GLU A 603 14.28 -1.00 -15.63
CA GLU A 603 15.56 -1.51 -16.14
C GLU A 603 16.76 -0.68 -15.64
N VAL A 604 16.71 0.66 -15.79
CA VAL A 604 17.81 1.56 -15.40
C VAL A 604 18.04 1.58 -13.88
N VAL A 605 16.99 1.52 -13.07
CA VAL A 605 17.12 1.43 -11.61
C VAL A 605 17.61 0.03 -11.19
N GLY A 606 17.21 -1.03 -11.90
CA GLY A 606 17.74 -2.38 -11.70
C GLY A 606 19.22 -2.52 -12.08
N ASP A 607 19.68 -1.80 -13.11
CA ASP A 607 21.11 -1.68 -13.43
C ASP A 607 21.85 -0.94 -12.31
N PHE A 608 21.34 0.21 -11.86
CA PHE A 608 21.93 0.98 -10.75
C PHE A 608 22.00 0.18 -9.43
N GLN A 609 20.97 -0.61 -9.11
CA GLN A 609 20.97 -1.52 -7.96
C GLN A 609 22.07 -2.59 -8.07
N ARG A 610 22.35 -3.09 -9.28
CA ARG A 610 23.44 -4.06 -9.51
C ARG A 610 24.82 -3.40 -9.43
N ASP A 611 24.97 -2.20 -9.96
CA ASP A 611 26.22 -1.42 -9.88
C ASP A 611 26.61 -1.09 -8.42
N HIS A 612 25.63 -0.66 -7.61
CA HIS A 612 25.87 -0.12 -6.26
C HIS A 612 25.57 -1.08 -5.10
N GLY A 613 25.02 -2.26 -5.38
CA GLY A 613 24.54 -3.24 -4.39
C GLY A 613 25.48 -3.63 -3.25
N PRO A 614 26.82 -3.64 -3.39
CA PRO A 614 27.73 -3.89 -2.27
C PRO A 614 27.74 -2.78 -1.20
N ASN A 615 27.39 -1.54 -1.57
CA ASN A 615 27.51 -0.35 -0.74
C ASN A 615 26.15 0.27 -0.36
N LEU A 616 25.13 0.08 -1.19
CA LEU A 616 23.79 0.66 -1.06
C LEU A 616 22.73 -0.43 -1.19
N SER A 617 21.74 -0.42 -0.30
CA SER A 617 20.52 -1.19 -0.48
C SER A 617 19.45 -0.28 -1.10
N VAL A 618 19.13 -0.57 -2.36
CA VAL A 618 18.17 0.16 -3.19
C VAL A 618 16.90 -0.67 -3.32
N ALA A 619 15.75 -0.12 -2.94
CA ALA A 619 14.43 -0.66 -3.23
C ALA A 619 13.70 0.30 -4.19
N PHE A 620 12.89 -0.22 -5.11
CA PHE A 620 12.21 0.61 -6.10
C PHE A 620 10.86 0.03 -6.52
N MET A 621 9.99 0.90 -7.03
CA MET A 621 8.69 0.56 -7.59
C MET A 621 8.34 1.48 -8.75
N ALA A 622 7.52 0.96 -9.67
CA ALA A 622 6.82 1.74 -10.67
C ALA A 622 5.32 1.45 -10.57
N GLU A 623 4.45 2.37 -10.97
CA GLU A 623 3.00 2.17 -10.90
C GLU A 623 2.55 0.92 -11.68
N ARG A 624 3.26 0.55 -12.77
CA ARG A 624 3.04 -0.71 -13.53
C ARG A 624 3.52 -1.99 -12.82
N SER A 625 4.46 -1.92 -11.87
CA SER A 625 5.16 -3.14 -11.41
C SER A 625 4.27 -4.11 -10.63
N LEU A 626 3.16 -3.63 -10.06
CA LEU A 626 2.15 -4.47 -9.43
C LEU A 626 1.38 -5.32 -10.47
N GLU A 627 1.03 -4.75 -11.63
CA GLU A 627 0.34 -5.49 -12.69
C GLU A 627 1.31 -6.46 -13.38
N ASP A 628 2.58 -6.07 -13.59
CA ASP A 628 3.60 -6.95 -14.17
C ASP A 628 3.91 -8.17 -13.30
N GLU A 629 4.19 -7.98 -12.00
CA GLU A 629 4.59 -9.08 -11.11
C GLU A 629 3.47 -10.10 -10.89
N ILE A 630 2.21 -9.65 -10.78
CA ILE A 630 1.05 -10.57 -10.69
C ILE A 630 0.97 -11.44 -11.95
N ASN A 631 1.10 -10.84 -13.14
CA ASN A 631 1.08 -11.57 -14.40
C ASN A 631 2.29 -12.52 -14.54
N ARG A 632 3.47 -12.14 -14.02
CA ARG A 632 4.68 -12.97 -14.01
C ARG A 632 4.48 -14.23 -13.16
N THR A 633 3.97 -14.11 -11.93
CA THR A 633 3.72 -15.26 -11.05
C THR A 633 2.71 -16.23 -11.65
N THR A 634 1.57 -15.76 -12.18
CA THR A 634 0.63 -16.64 -12.91
C THR A 634 1.33 -17.39 -14.06
N GLY A 635 2.20 -16.70 -14.82
CA GLY A 635 2.98 -17.32 -15.90
C GLY A 635 3.89 -18.47 -15.43
N GLU A 636 4.49 -18.33 -14.24
CA GLU A 636 5.39 -19.31 -13.63
C GLU A 636 4.64 -20.49 -13.00
N ASP A 637 3.39 -20.33 -12.55
CA ASP A 637 2.57 -21.39 -11.95
C ASP A 637 1.84 -22.29 -12.98
N ILE A 638 1.60 -21.81 -14.21
CA ILE A 638 0.92 -22.58 -15.28
C ILE A 638 1.52 -24.00 -15.48
N PRO A 639 2.86 -24.20 -15.54
CA PRO A 639 3.46 -25.54 -15.63
C PRO A 639 3.19 -26.42 -14.40
N VAL A 640 3.11 -25.83 -13.20
CA VAL A 640 2.82 -26.55 -11.95
C VAL A 640 1.38 -27.08 -11.96
N PHE A 641 0.43 -26.26 -12.39
CA PHE A 641 -0.95 -26.69 -12.60
C PHE A 641 -1.04 -27.79 -13.69
N ALA A 642 -0.33 -27.65 -14.81
CA ALA A 642 -0.29 -28.67 -15.86
C ALA A 642 0.21 -30.04 -15.35
N ILE A 643 1.25 -30.05 -14.51
CA ILE A 643 1.74 -31.28 -13.86
C ILE A 643 0.70 -31.84 -12.89
N SER A 644 0.02 -31.00 -12.11
CA SER A 644 -1.08 -31.41 -11.22
C SER A 644 -2.20 -32.13 -12.00
N TYR A 645 -2.66 -31.56 -13.11
CA TYR A 645 -3.67 -32.19 -13.98
C TYR A 645 -3.20 -33.54 -14.54
N LEU A 646 -1.93 -33.68 -14.93
CA LEU A 646 -1.36 -34.95 -15.40
C LEU A 646 -1.29 -36.01 -14.29
N VAL A 647 -0.99 -35.63 -13.06
CA VAL A 647 -0.99 -36.54 -11.90
C VAL A 647 -2.41 -36.99 -11.54
N VAL A 648 -3.40 -36.09 -11.56
CA VAL A 648 -4.82 -36.42 -11.37
C VAL A 648 -5.33 -37.33 -12.48
N PHE A 649 -4.96 -37.08 -13.75
CA PHE A 649 -5.26 -37.98 -14.86
C PHE A 649 -4.67 -39.38 -14.66
N ALA A 650 -3.38 -39.47 -14.30
CA ALA A 650 -2.73 -40.74 -14.03
C ALA A 650 -3.41 -41.50 -12.88
N TYR A 651 -3.81 -40.79 -11.81
CA TYR A 651 -4.59 -41.37 -10.72
C TYR A 651 -5.94 -41.93 -11.20
N ILE A 652 -6.75 -41.15 -11.93
CA ILE A 652 -8.06 -41.59 -12.44
C ILE A 652 -7.92 -42.79 -13.40
N ALA A 653 -6.94 -42.74 -14.31
CA ALA A 653 -6.66 -43.81 -15.28
C ALA A 653 -6.20 -45.12 -14.62
N LEU A 654 -5.57 -45.04 -13.44
CA LEU A 654 -5.18 -46.19 -12.64
C LEU A 654 -6.31 -46.67 -11.71
N ALA A 655 -7.01 -45.76 -11.02
CA ALA A 655 -8.05 -46.09 -10.05
C ALA A 655 -9.30 -46.73 -10.67
N LEU A 656 -9.60 -46.42 -11.94
CA LEU A 656 -10.68 -47.06 -12.71
C LEU A 656 -10.29 -48.42 -13.32
N GLY A 657 -9.02 -48.84 -13.20
CA GLY A 657 -8.51 -50.09 -13.75
C GLY A 657 -8.77 -51.31 -12.86
N GLU A 658 -9.28 -52.39 -13.44
CA GLU A 658 -9.22 -53.71 -12.80
C GLU A 658 -7.86 -54.36 -13.13
N TYR A 659 -7.23 -54.97 -12.12
CA TYR A 659 -5.87 -55.52 -12.25
C TYR A 659 -5.82 -57.01 -11.89
N THR A 660 -6.04 -57.88 -12.88
CA THR A 660 -5.96 -59.33 -12.66
C THR A 660 -4.52 -59.85 -12.79
N ALA A 661 -3.71 -59.27 -13.67
CA ALA A 661 -2.32 -59.66 -13.89
C ALA A 661 -1.46 -58.53 -14.47
N TRP A 662 -0.19 -58.43 -14.04
CA TRP A 662 0.79 -57.43 -14.51
C TRP A 662 0.96 -57.39 -16.04
N ARG A 663 0.93 -58.54 -16.72
CA ARG A 663 1.00 -58.61 -18.20
C ARG A 663 -0.26 -58.10 -18.92
N ARG A 664 -1.38 -57.92 -18.21
CA ARG A 664 -2.65 -57.45 -18.77
C ARG A 664 -2.99 -56.00 -18.42
N VAL A 665 -2.17 -55.31 -17.63
CA VAL A 665 -2.37 -53.90 -17.23
C VAL A 665 -2.69 -52.98 -18.44
N LEU A 666 -1.95 -53.08 -19.53
CA LEU A 666 -2.18 -52.30 -20.77
C LEU A 666 -3.41 -52.73 -21.59
N VAL A 667 -4.12 -53.77 -21.16
CA VAL A 667 -5.27 -54.39 -21.85
C VAL A 667 -6.56 -54.27 -21.02
N GLU A 668 -6.44 -54.34 -19.69
CA GLU A 668 -7.51 -54.23 -18.69
C GLU A 668 -7.70 -52.78 -18.18
N SER A 669 -6.71 -51.90 -18.34
CA SER A 669 -6.81 -50.49 -17.91
C SER A 669 -7.85 -49.69 -18.68
N LYS A 670 -8.66 -48.93 -17.93
CA LYS A 670 -9.77 -48.09 -18.44
C LYS A 670 -9.30 -46.73 -18.98
N VAL A 671 -8.14 -46.68 -19.62
CA VAL A 671 -7.54 -45.44 -20.18
C VAL A 671 -8.48 -44.74 -21.19
N THR A 672 -9.26 -45.49 -21.95
CA THR A 672 -10.33 -44.98 -22.83
C THR A 672 -11.40 -44.20 -22.07
N LEU A 673 -11.84 -44.70 -20.93
CA LEU A 673 -12.82 -44.00 -20.06
C LEU A 673 -12.18 -42.81 -19.35
N ALA A 674 -10.94 -42.91 -18.86
CA ALA A 674 -10.27 -41.80 -18.19
C ALA A 674 -9.99 -40.62 -19.13
N LEU A 675 -9.49 -40.89 -20.35
CA LEU A 675 -9.32 -39.86 -21.39
C LEU A 675 -10.66 -39.27 -21.83
N GLY A 676 -11.69 -40.12 -22.02
CA GLY A 676 -13.04 -39.67 -22.36
C GLY A 676 -13.69 -38.79 -21.28
N GLY A 677 -13.46 -39.13 -20.01
CA GLY A 677 -13.91 -38.36 -18.85
C GLY A 677 -13.27 -36.98 -18.78
N ILE A 678 -11.94 -36.89 -18.89
CA ILE A 678 -11.25 -35.60 -18.90
C ILE A 678 -11.60 -34.76 -20.13
N ALA A 679 -11.79 -35.39 -21.31
CA ALA A 679 -12.26 -34.69 -22.49
C ALA A 679 -13.68 -34.11 -22.32
N VAL A 680 -14.57 -34.80 -21.59
CA VAL A 680 -15.90 -34.30 -21.20
C VAL A 680 -15.78 -33.11 -20.24
N VAL A 681 -14.99 -33.23 -19.17
CA VAL A 681 -14.77 -32.17 -18.17
C VAL A 681 -14.17 -30.92 -18.81
N LEU A 682 -13.05 -31.05 -19.55
CA LEU A 682 -12.41 -29.91 -20.21
C LEU A 682 -13.31 -29.32 -21.30
N GLY A 683 -14.08 -30.15 -22.01
CA GLY A 683 -15.10 -29.71 -22.95
C GLY A 683 -16.19 -28.86 -22.30
N ALA A 684 -16.63 -29.21 -21.09
CA ALA A 684 -17.57 -28.39 -20.31
C ALA A 684 -16.98 -27.04 -19.89
N VAL A 685 -15.73 -27.04 -19.41
CA VAL A 685 -15.01 -25.84 -19.01
C VAL A 685 -14.85 -24.88 -20.19
N PHE A 686 -14.29 -25.33 -21.32
CA PHE A 686 -14.13 -24.49 -22.51
C PHE A 686 -15.46 -24.05 -23.11
N ALA A 687 -16.48 -24.90 -23.11
CA ALA A 687 -17.84 -24.51 -23.54
C ALA A 687 -18.45 -23.44 -22.64
N SER A 688 -18.23 -23.49 -21.32
CA SER A 688 -18.73 -22.47 -20.38
C SER A 688 -18.04 -21.12 -20.56
N MET A 689 -16.71 -21.12 -20.71
CA MET A 689 -15.92 -19.91 -20.94
C MET A 689 -16.26 -19.28 -22.30
N GLY A 690 -16.38 -20.09 -23.36
CA GLY A 690 -16.79 -19.62 -24.68
C GLY A 690 -18.23 -19.10 -24.71
N PHE A 691 -19.17 -19.75 -24.02
CA PHE A 691 -20.55 -19.27 -23.88
C PHE A 691 -20.63 -17.91 -23.16
N LEU A 692 -19.88 -17.73 -22.07
CA LEU A 692 -19.88 -16.47 -21.32
C LEU A 692 -19.14 -15.35 -22.07
N ALA A 693 -18.09 -15.66 -22.84
CA ALA A 693 -17.43 -14.72 -23.75
C ALA A 693 -18.39 -14.22 -24.85
N LEU A 694 -19.21 -15.11 -25.44
CA LEU A 694 -20.25 -14.74 -26.41
C LEU A 694 -21.35 -13.84 -25.82
N LEU A 695 -21.56 -13.88 -24.51
CA LEU A 695 -22.42 -12.95 -23.77
C LEU A 695 -21.72 -11.63 -23.39
N GLY A 696 -20.47 -11.43 -23.82
CA GLY A 696 -19.67 -10.23 -23.56
C GLY A 696 -19.11 -10.11 -22.14
N LEU A 697 -19.14 -11.19 -21.34
CA LEU A 697 -18.60 -11.17 -19.99
C LEU A 697 -17.06 -11.34 -20.02
N PRO A 698 -16.29 -10.44 -19.38
CA PRO A 698 -14.84 -10.60 -19.28
C PRO A 698 -14.45 -11.73 -18.31
N SER A 699 -13.33 -12.38 -18.61
CA SER A 699 -12.68 -13.37 -17.74
C SER A 699 -11.45 -12.78 -17.06
N SER A 700 -10.97 -13.44 -16.01
CA SER A 700 -9.73 -13.13 -15.30
C SER A 700 -8.77 -14.32 -15.36
N LEU A 701 -7.49 -14.10 -15.04
CA LEU A 701 -6.49 -15.17 -15.01
C LEU A 701 -6.84 -16.23 -13.95
N VAL A 702 -7.33 -15.79 -12.78
CA VAL A 702 -7.86 -16.65 -11.70
C VAL A 702 -8.96 -17.61 -12.18
N ILE A 703 -9.78 -17.21 -13.17
CA ILE A 703 -10.81 -18.09 -13.76
C ILE A 703 -10.18 -19.20 -14.61
N LEU A 704 -9.10 -18.91 -15.33
CA LEU A 704 -8.37 -19.91 -16.13
C LEU A 704 -7.59 -20.90 -15.25
N GLU A 705 -7.09 -20.45 -14.10
CA GLU A 705 -6.37 -21.28 -13.13
C GLU A 705 -7.31 -22.22 -12.34
N VAL A 706 -8.33 -21.63 -11.68
CA VAL A 706 -9.07 -22.32 -10.60
C VAL A 706 -10.28 -23.10 -11.11
N VAL A 707 -11.00 -22.60 -12.11
CA VAL A 707 -12.25 -23.25 -12.58
C VAL A 707 -12.01 -24.65 -13.17
N PRO A 708 -10.98 -24.91 -14.01
CA PRO A 708 -10.79 -26.25 -14.55
C PRO A 708 -10.44 -27.28 -13.48
N PHE A 709 -9.73 -26.88 -12.41
CA PHE A 709 -9.42 -27.74 -11.26
C PHE A 709 -10.66 -28.10 -10.46
N LEU A 710 -11.49 -27.09 -10.15
CA LEU A 710 -12.74 -27.25 -9.41
C LEU A 710 -13.71 -28.19 -10.16
N VAL A 711 -13.90 -27.96 -11.46
CA VAL A 711 -14.81 -28.76 -12.29
C VAL A 711 -14.26 -30.16 -12.53
N LEU A 712 -12.93 -30.35 -12.62
CA LEU A 712 -12.34 -31.69 -12.67
C LEU A 712 -12.53 -32.48 -11.37
N ALA A 713 -12.45 -31.84 -10.21
CA ALA A 713 -12.69 -32.51 -8.93
C ALA A 713 -14.14 -33.03 -8.82
N VAL A 714 -15.12 -32.18 -9.16
CA VAL A 714 -16.56 -32.55 -9.18
C VAL A 714 -16.84 -33.62 -10.23
N GLY A 715 -16.37 -33.41 -11.47
CA GLY A 715 -16.67 -34.31 -12.58
C GLY A 715 -16.02 -35.68 -12.46
N ALA A 716 -14.81 -35.76 -11.89
CA ALA A 716 -14.13 -37.03 -11.62
C ALA A 716 -14.89 -37.90 -10.61
N ASP A 717 -15.48 -37.32 -9.56
CA ASP A 717 -16.27 -38.07 -8.57
C ASP A 717 -17.55 -38.65 -9.19
N ASN A 718 -18.31 -37.82 -9.92
CA ASN A 718 -19.46 -38.24 -10.70
C ASN A 718 -19.12 -39.41 -11.67
N ILE A 719 -18.01 -39.29 -12.39
CA ILE A 719 -17.50 -40.35 -13.29
C ILE A 719 -17.14 -41.63 -12.52
N PHE A 720 -16.45 -41.50 -11.39
CA PHE A 720 -16.00 -42.64 -10.58
C PHE A 720 -17.17 -43.41 -9.99
N ILE A 721 -18.15 -42.73 -9.39
CA ILE A 721 -19.38 -43.31 -8.84
C ILE A 721 -20.13 -44.13 -9.90
N PHE A 722 -20.30 -43.58 -11.11
CA PHE A 722 -21.04 -44.26 -12.18
C PHE A 722 -20.31 -45.49 -12.74
N VAL A 723 -18.99 -45.41 -12.95
CA VAL A 723 -18.20 -46.57 -13.42
C VAL A 723 -18.12 -47.66 -12.35
N GLN A 724 -17.95 -47.29 -11.07
CA GLN A 724 -17.86 -48.25 -9.98
C GLN A 724 -19.17 -49.02 -9.75
N GLU A 725 -20.33 -48.35 -9.78
CA GLU A 725 -21.64 -49.03 -9.71
C GLU A 725 -21.93 -49.87 -10.97
N TYR A 726 -21.40 -49.48 -12.14
CA TYR A 726 -21.47 -50.33 -13.34
C TYR A 726 -20.64 -51.63 -13.20
N GLN A 727 -19.45 -51.55 -12.60
CA GLN A 727 -18.60 -52.71 -12.32
C GLN A 727 -19.20 -53.62 -11.23
N GLN A 728 -19.80 -53.05 -10.18
CA GLN A 728 -20.42 -53.81 -9.09
C GLN A 728 -21.77 -54.46 -9.49
N SER A 729 -22.57 -53.80 -10.34
CA SER A 729 -23.87 -54.34 -10.76
C SER A 729 -23.72 -55.41 -11.85
N GLN A 730 -23.84 -56.68 -11.49
CA GLN A 730 -24.04 -57.76 -12.46
C GLN A 730 -25.31 -57.57 -13.31
N ARG A 731 -25.38 -58.23 -14.48
CA ARG A 731 -26.54 -58.23 -15.38
C ARG A 731 -27.61 -59.20 -14.95
N GLU A 732 -28.87 -58.83 -15.16
CA GLU A 732 -30.00 -59.74 -14.97
C GLU A 732 -30.08 -60.74 -16.16
N PRO A 733 -30.52 -62.00 -15.97
CA PRO A 733 -30.59 -62.98 -17.06
C PRO A 733 -31.50 -62.51 -18.20
N GLY A 734 -30.92 -62.31 -19.39
CA GLY A 734 -31.62 -61.80 -20.57
C GLY A 734 -31.61 -60.26 -20.71
N GLU A 735 -30.95 -59.52 -19.82
CA GLU A 735 -30.81 -58.06 -19.92
C GLU A 735 -29.75 -57.66 -20.96
N THR A 736 -30.12 -56.78 -21.90
CA THR A 736 -29.18 -56.21 -22.88
C THR A 736 -28.22 -55.22 -22.23
N ARG A 737 -27.05 -54.97 -22.85
CA ARG A 737 -26.06 -53.98 -22.37
C ARG A 737 -26.70 -52.60 -22.16
N GLU A 738 -27.57 -52.19 -23.08
CA GLU A 738 -28.26 -50.90 -23.06
C GLU A 738 -29.23 -50.80 -21.87
N GLN A 739 -29.96 -51.89 -21.58
CA GLN A 739 -30.87 -51.98 -20.43
C GLN A 739 -30.12 -52.03 -19.10
N HIS A 740 -28.96 -52.70 -19.05
CA HIS A 740 -28.06 -52.75 -17.90
C HIS A 740 -27.45 -51.37 -17.60
N ILE A 741 -26.87 -50.70 -18.59
CA ILE A 741 -26.35 -49.33 -18.44
C ILE A 741 -27.47 -48.38 -17.99
N GLY A 742 -28.67 -48.48 -18.59
CA GLY A 742 -29.83 -47.73 -18.15
C GLY A 742 -30.28 -48.05 -16.71
N ARG A 743 -30.18 -49.32 -16.27
CA ARG A 743 -30.53 -49.75 -14.91
C ARG A 743 -29.54 -49.19 -13.88
N VAL A 744 -28.24 -49.18 -14.20
CA VAL A 744 -27.19 -48.59 -13.35
C VAL A 744 -27.35 -47.07 -13.29
N LEU A 745 -27.51 -46.40 -14.43
CA LEU A 745 -27.71 -44.95 -14.49
C LEU A 745 -28.94 -44.51 -13.68
N ALA A 746 -30.03 -45.30 -13.75
CA ALA A 746 -31.24 -45.07 -12.95
C ALA A 746 -31.05 -45.20 -11.42
N ARG A 747 -29.96 -45.82 -10.96
CA ARG A 747 -29.60 -45.95 -9.54
C ARG A 747 -28.73 -44.79 -9.06
N VAL A 748 -27.77 -44.33 -9.87
CA VAL A 748 -26.79 -43.29 -9.45
C VAL A 748 -27.16 -41.87 -9.87
N ALA A 749 -27.77 -41.68 -11.05
CA ALA A 749 -28.03 -40.35 -11.60
C ALA A 749 -28.95 -39.45 -10.74
N PRO A 750 -29.92 -39.96 -9.94
CA PRO A 750 -30.66 -39.13 -8.99
C PRO A 750 -29.78 -38.48 -7.92
N SER A 751 -28.68 -39.15 -7.51
CA SER A 751 -27.71 -38.61 -6.55
C SER A 751 -26.77 -37.59 -7.23
N MET A 752 -26.23 -37.94 -8.40
CA MET A 752 -25.35 -37.06 -9.19
C MET A 752 -26.07 -35.75 -9.55
N LEU A 753 -27.33 -35.83 -9.98
CA LEU A 753 -28.18 -34.66 -10.24
C LEU A 753 -28.37 -33.81 -8.99
N LEU A 754 -28.53 -34.42 -7.81
CA LEU A 754 -28.72 -33.68 -6.56
C LEU A 754 -27.45 -32.93 -6.16
N CYS A 755 -26.27 -33.57 -6.27
CA CYS A 755 -24.98 -32.94 -6.02
C CYS A 755 -24.78 -31.75 -6.97
N SER A 756 -24.72 -31.99 -8.28
CA SER A 756 -24.43 -30.95 -9.27
C SER A 756 -25.48 -29.84 -9.31
N LEU A 757 -26.77 -30.13 -9.10
CA LEU A 757 -27.78 -29.07 -8.98
C LEU A 757 -27.59 -28.22 -7.72
N SER A 758 -27.18 -28.83 -6.60
CA SER A 758 -26.92 -28.08 -5.37
C SER A 758 -25.69 -27.17 -5.50
N GLU A 759 -24.63 -27.65 -6.16
CA GLU A 759 -23.41 -26.89 -6.46
C GLU A 759 -23.72 -25.72 -7.38
N VAL A 760 -24.41 -25.97 -8.50
CA VAL A 760 -24.83 -24.94 -9.46
C VAL A 760 -25.66 -23.84 -8.78
N VAL A 761 -26.61 -24.21 -7.91
CA VAL A 761 -27.40 -23.23 -7.13
C VAL A 761 -26.52 -22.47 -6.13
N CYS A 762 -25.60 -23.13 -5.42
CA CYS A 762 -24.67 -22.47 -4.51
C CYS A 762 -23.74 -21.46 -5.23
N PHE A 763 -23.21 -21.80 -6.40
CA PHE A 763 -22.40 -20.87 -7.20
C PHE A 763 -23.24 -19.73 -7.78
N PHE A 764 -24.47 -19.97 -8.25
CA PHE A 764 -25.36 -18.87 -8.65
C PHE A 764 -25.74 -17.92 -7.49
N LEU A 765 -25.83 -18.43 -6.24
CA LEU A 765 -25.99 -17.58 -5.06
C LEU A 765 -24.70 -16.81 -4.73
N GLY A 766 -23.51 -17.41 -4.94
CA GLY A 766 -22.22 -16.73 -4.84
C GLY A 766 -22.06 -15.57 -5.83
N ALA A 767 -22.66 -15.68 -7.01
CA ALA A 767 -22.70 -14.62 -8.03
C ALA A 767 -23.53 -13.37 -7.64
N LEU A 768 -24.17 -13.36 -6.46
CA LEU A 768 -24.77 -12.17 -5.86
C LEU A 768 -23.74 -11.23 -5.19
N SER A 769 -22.48 -11.65 -5.09
CA SER A 769 -21.38 -10.79 -4.61
C SER A 769 -21.24 -9.53 -5.47
N SER A 770 -21.01 -8.38 -4.83
CA SER A 770 -20.72 -7.12 -5.52
C SER A 770 -19.32 -7.08 -6.15
N MET A 771 -18.39 -7.91 -5.67
CA MET A 771 -17.00 -7.93 -6.15
C MET A 771 -16.92 -8.61 -7.54
N PRO A 772 -16.43 -7.91 -8.59
CA PRO A 772 -16.47 -8.42 -9.97
C PRO A 772 -15.82 -9.78 -10.16
N ALA A 773 -14.58 -9.98 -9.67
CA ALA A 773 -13.85 -11.24 -9.88
C ALA A 773 -14.50 -12.45 -9.19
N VAL A 774 -15.11 -12.29 -8.01
CA VAL A 774 -15.90 -13.37 -7.37
C VAL A 774 -17.18 -13.65 -8.15
N ARG A 775 -17.83 -12.61 -8.67
CA ARG A 775 -19.08 -12.73 -9.42
C ARG A 775 -18.88 -13.43 -10.77
N THR A 776 -17.84 -13.07 -11.53
CA THR A 776 -17.52 -13.76 -12.79
C THR A 776 -17.04 -15.19 -12.54
N PHE A 777 -16.18 -15.43 -11.53
CA PHE A 777 -15.79 -16.78 -11.13
C PHE A 777 -16.98 -17.67 -10.80
N ALA A 778 -17.92 -17.19 -9.98
CA ALA A 778 -19.08 -17.96 -9.55
C ALA A 778 -20.06 -18.25 -10.70
N LEU A 779 -20.24 -17.30 -11.64
CA LEU A 779 -21.02 -17.55 -12.87
C LEU A 779 -20.35 -18.60 -13.77
N THR A 780 -19.03 -18.51 -13.98
CA THR A 780 -18.29 -19.50 -14.79
C THR A 780 -18.33 -20.89 -14.17
N ALA A 781 -18.12 -21.00 -12.85
CA ALA A 781 -18.22 -22.28 -12.13
C ALA A 781 -19.64 -22.88 -12.22
N ALA A 782 -20.70 -22.08 -12.04
CA ALA A 782 -22.07 -22.55 -12.15
C ALA A 782 -22.42 -23.07 -13.57
N VAL A 783 -22.00 -22.37 -14.62
CA VAL A 783 -22.23 -22.82 -16.01
C VAL A 783 -21.36 -24.03 -16.35
N ALA A 784 -20.11 -24.08 -15.89
CA ALA A 784 -19.22 -25.20 -16.13
C ALA A 784 -19.73 -26.51 -15.51
N ILE A 785 -20.15 -26.50 -14.24
CA ILE A 785 -20.72 -27.70 -13.58
C ILE A 785 -22.05 -28.12 -14.24
N ALA A 786 -22.88 -27.16 -14.68
CA ALA A 786 -24.10 -27.47 -15.41
C ALA A 786 -23.83 -28.14 -16.76
N PHE A 787 -22.82 -27.66 -17.52
CA PHE A 787 -22.41 -28.28 -18.78
C PHE A 787 -21.70 -29.63 -18.57
N ASP A 788 -20.91 -29.77 -17.52
CA ASP A 788 -20.22 -31.01 -17.13
C ASP A 788 -21.23 -32.12 -16.82
N PHE A 789 -22.23 -31.85 -15.97
CA PHE A 789 -23.32 -32.79 -15.71
C PHE A 789 -24.06 -33.19 -17.01
N LEU A 790 -24.36 -32.24 -17.91
CA LEU A 790 -25.04 -32.53 -19.18
C LEU A 790 -24.19 -33.38 -20.14
N LEU A 791 -22.89 -33.12 -20.25
CA LEU A 791 -21.96 -33.90 -21.07
C LEU A 791 -21.63 -35.27 -20.45
N GLN A 792 -21.65 -35.40 -19.11
CA GLN A 792 -21.56 -36.69 -18.43
C GLN A 792 -22.79 -37.56 -18.70
N MET A 793 -23.99 -37.02 -18.50
CA MET A 793 -25.25 -37.72 -18.73
C MET A 793 -25.50 -38.09 -20.21
N SER A 794 -24.68 -37.60 -21.15
CA SER A 794 -24.81 -37.87 -22.59
C SER A 794 -23.54 -38.49 -23.18
N GLY A 795 -22.48 -37.71 -23.38
CA GLY A 795 -21.21 -38.12 -23.98
C GLY A 795 -20.49 -39.21 -23.18
N PHE A 796 -20.40 -39.08 -21.85
CA PHE A 796 -19.72 -40.10 -21.03
C PHE A 796 -20.52 -41.42 -20.97
N VAL A 797 -21.85 -41.37 -20.83
CA VAL A 797 -22.72 -42.58 -20.93
C VAL A 797 -22.57 -43.28 -22.28
N ALA A 798 -22.52 -42.52 -23.39
CA ALA A 798 -22.27 -43.06 -24.72
C ALA A 798 -20.88 -43.71 -24.85
N LEU A 799 -19.85 -43.08 -24.28
CA LEU A 799 -18.47 -43.60 -24.29
C LEU A 799 -18.33 -44.87 -23.44
N LEU A 800 -19.02 -44.96 -22.29
CA LEU A 800 -19.10 -46.20 -21.50
C LEU A 800 -19.81 -47.33 -22.25
N ALA A 801 -20.86 -47.05 -23.02
CA ALA A 801 -21.51 -48.06 -23.86
C ALA A 801 -20.58 -48.61 -24.96
N LEU A 802 -19.71 -47.76 -25.52
CA LEU A 802 -18.68 -48.17 -26.48
C LEU A 802 -17.53 -48.96 -25.83
N ASP A 803 -17.06 -48.57 -24.64
CA ASP A 803 -16.01 -49.32 -23.93
C ASP A 803 -16.53 -50.68 -23.42
N ALA A 804 -17.77 -50.76 -22.94
CA ALA A 804 -18.43 -52.02 -22.62
C ALA A 804 -18.55 -52.95 -23.85
N ARG A 805 -18.94 -52.42 -25.02
CA ARG A 805 -18.95 -53.17 -26.28
C ARG A 805 -17.56 -53.69 -26.66
N ARG A 806 -16.52 -52.88 -26.44
CA ARG A 806 -15.11 -53.23 -26.68
C ARG A 806 -14.62 -54.35 -25.75
N GLN A 807 -15.04 -54.35 -24.48
CA GLN A 807 -14.74 -55.44 -23.54
C GLN A 807 -15.42 -56.75 -23.94
N GLU A 808 -16.73 -56.71 -24.25
CA GLU A 808 -17.54 -57.88 -24.63
C GLU A 808 -16.96 -58.63 -25.85
N VAL A 809 -16.66 -57.90 -26.94
CA VAL A 809 -16.09 -58.51 -28.16
C VAL A 809 -14.73 -59.16 -27.89
N ARG A 810 -13.94 -58.59 -26.97
CA ARG A 810 -12.57 -59.05 -26.67
C ARG A 810 -12.54 -60.26 -25.73
N SER A 811 -13.50 -60.36 -24.79
CA SER A 811 -13.61 -61.53 -23.90
C SER A 811 -14.08 -62.79 -24.64
N VAL A 812 -15.00 -62.65 -25.61
CA VAL A 812 -15.39 -63.75 -26.51
C VAL A 812 -14.19 -64.25 -27.34
N GLY A 813 -13.34 -63.33 -27.84
CA GLY A 813 -12.14 -63.66 -28.60
C GLY A 813 -11.07 -64.48 -27.85
N THR A 814 -11.15 -64.54 -26.51
CA THR A 814 -10.27 -65.37 -25.66
C THR A 814 -10.93 -66.66 -25.16
N GLY A 815 -12.21 -66.90 -25.46
CA GLY A 815 -12.95 -68.11 -25.09
C GLY A 815 -12.89 -69.25 -26.11
N GLY A 816 -11.98 -69.18 -27.09
CA GLY A 816 -11.94 -70.03 -28.28
C GLY A 816 -11.51 -71.49 -28.08
N GLU A 817 -11.43 -71.99 -26.84
CA GLU A 817 -11.01 -73.38 -26.56
C GLU A 817 -11.71 -73.95 -25.31
N HIS A 818 -13.02 -74.21 -25.42
CA HIS A 818 -13.71 -75.44 -24.95
C HIS A 818 -15.26 -75.28 -24.91
N GLY A 819 -15.98 -76.33 -25.34
CA GLY A 819 -17.32 -76.66 -24.83
C GLY A 819 -18.52 -75.83 -25.29
N VAL A 820 -19.03 -76.09 -26.50
CA VAL A 820 -20.40 -75.72 -26.88
C VAL A 820 -21.39 -76.83 -26.47
N PRO A 821 -22.49 -76.50 -25.81
CA PRO A 821 -23.72 -77.29 -25.86
C PRO A 821 -24.91 -76.47 -26.41
N LEU A 822 -25.51 -76.93 -27.51
CA LEU A 822 -26.82 -76.48 -27.98
C LEU A 822 -27.91 -77.51 -27.58
N PRO A 823 -29.15 -77.08 -27.30
CA PRO A 823 -30.14 -77.94 -26.64
C PRO A 823 -31.03 -78.74 -27.61
N GLY A 824 -31.32 -79.99 -27.21
CA GLY A 824 -32.65 -80.61 -27.35
C GLY A 824 -33.02 -81.25 -28.69
N ARG A 825 -33.12 -82.59 -28.69
CA ARG A 825 -34.10 -83.31 -29.52
C ARG A 825 -34.70 -84.52 -28.78
N VAL A 826 -35.88 -84.90 -29.24
CA VAL A 826 -36.79 -85.90 -28.65
C VAL A 826 -36.38 -87.33 -29.04
N GLY A 827 -36.55 -88.31 -28.15
CA GLY A 827 -36.89 -89.68 -28.57
C GLY A 827 -36.24 -90.85 -27.80
N THR A 828 -37.09 -91.83 -27.47
CA THR A 828 -36.82 -93.29 -27.43
C THR A 828 -35.63 -93.86 -26.63
N GLU A 829 -35.98 -94.34 -25.42
CA GLU A 829 -35.97 -95.78 -25.08
C GLU A 829 -34.64 -96.49 -24.65
N TRP A 830 -34.82 -97.67 -24.02
CA TRP A 830 -33.84 -98.70 -23.61
C TRP A 830 -32.91 -98.44 -22.41
N ALA A 831 -33.36 -98.97 -21.26
CA ALA A 831 -32.52 -99.54 -20.20
C ALA A 831 -32.01 -100.95 -20.65
N PRO A 832 -31.09 -101.68 -19.95
CA PRO A 832 -30.80 -101.59 -18.50
C PRO A 832 -29.34 -101.84 -18.01
N SER A 833 -29.22 -101.87 -16.67
CA SER A 833 -28.17 -102.50 -15.82
C SER A 833 -26.88 -101.71 -15.52
N GLY A 834 -26.31 -101.78 -14.29
CA GLY A 834 -26.88 -102.30 -13.03
C GLY A 834 -25.87 -102.50 -11.87
N ARG A 835 -26.32 -102.24 -10.62
CA ARG A 835 -25.59 -102.36 -9.32
C ARG A 835 -24.43 -101.34 -9.12
N VAL A 836 -24.24 -100.59 -8.02
CA VAL A 836 -24.42 -100.75 -6.53
C VAL A 836 -23.34 -101.65 -5.91
N PRO A 837 -22.69 -101.33 -4.75
CA PRO A 837 -22.80 -100.20 -3.81
C PRO A 837 -21.52 -99.31 -3.77
N GLY A 838 -21.29 -98.31 -2.88
CA GLY A 838 -22.10 -97.65 -1.84
C GLY A 838 -21.35 -97.40 -0.51
N TRP A 839 -21.83 -96.43 0.29
CA TRP A 839 -21.45 -96.11 1.71
C TRP A 839 -20.02 -95.53 1.96
N ALA A 840 -19.69 -94.87 3.09
CA ALA A 840 -20.42 -93.94 3.99
C ALA A 840 -19.46 -93.31 5.05
N ARG A 841 -19.81 -92.11 5.59
CA ARG A 841 -19.16 -91.41 6.75
C ARG A 841 -17.74 -90.86 6.50
N GLY A 842 -17.23 -89.85 7.23
CA GLY A 842 -17.87 -88.91 8.16
C GLY A 842 -16.97 -88.40 9.31
N GLY A 843 -16.82 -87.07 9.46
CA GLY A 843 -16.09 -86.41 10.56
C GLY A 843 -14.55 -86.31 10.40
N GLN A 844 -13.77 -85.60 11.24
CA GLN A 844 -14.09 -84.54 12.22
C GLN A 844 -12.77 -83.91 12.79
N GLN A 845 -12.67 -82.56 12.85
CA GLN A 845 -11.71 -81.75 13.68
C GLN A 845 -10.17 -81.97 13.50
N GLY A 846 -9.36 -81.05 14.07
CA GLY A 846 -7.91 -81.23 14.29
C GLY A 846 -7.04 -80.00 13.96
N ALA A 847 -6.09 -79.62 14.83
CA ALA A 847 -5.31 -78.37 14.73
C ALA A 847 -3.78 -78.55 14.89
N GLN A 848 -3.02 -77.53 14.43
CA GLN A 848 -1.67 -77.08 14.88
C GLN A 848 -0.42 -78.03 14.84
N GLY A 849 0.54 -77.70 13.95
CA GLY A 849 1.89 -77.17 14.33
C GLY A 849 3.08 -78.09 14.68
N GLY A 850 4.31 -77.72 14.26
CA GLY A 850 5.58 -78.08 14.95
C GLY A 850 6.85 -78.48 14.14
N HIS A 851 7.82 -77.56 14.04
CA HIS A 851 9.30 -77.66 13.81
C HIS A 851 10.09 -78.98 13.54
N GLY A 852 11.22 -78.89 12.78
CA GLY A 852 12.49 -79.58 13.20
C GLY A 852 13.72 -79.87 12.28
N VAL A 853 14.64 -78.91 12.07
CA VAL A 853 16.16 -79.04 12.08
C VAL A 853 16.96 -79.83 10.93
N PRO A 854 18.34 -79.94 10.84
CA PRO A 854 19.14 -79.26 9.77
C PRO A 854 20.32 -80.06 9.06
N VAL A 855 21.39 -79.33 8.60
CA VAL A 855 22.70 -79.69 7.93
C VAL A 855 22.69 -79.57 6.38
N GLY A 856 23.72 -79.17 5.59
CA GLY A 856 25.14 -78.71 5.70
C GLY A 856 25.63 -78.15 4.32
N GLU A 857 26.88 -77.86 3.91
CA GLU A 857 28.24 -77.72 4.52
C GLU A 857 29.23 -76.95 3.55
N ARG A 858 30.33 -76.35 4.07
CA ARG A 858 31.64 -75.93 3.42
C ARG A 858 31.75 -74.85 2.30
N MET A 859 32.99 -74.38 2.09
CA MET A 859 33.49 -73.23 1.27
C MET A 859 34.97 -73.49 0.84
N PRO A 860 35.60 -72.77 -0.14
CA PRO A 860 36.49 -71.64 0.21
C PRO A 860 36.66 -70.51 -0.88
N ARG A 861 37.68 -69.63 -0.71
CA ARG A 861 38.01 -68.38 -1.47
C ARG A 861 39.08 -68.64 -2.57
N MET A 862 39.63 -67.72 -3.39
CA MET A 862 39.79 -66.24 -3.49
C MET A 862 39.78 -65.80 -4.99
N GLY A 863 39.83 -64.53 -5.45
CA GLY A 863 39.78 -63.17 -4.85
C GLY A 863 40.51 -62.10 -5.71
N GLY A 864 40.15 -60.81 -5.60
CA GLY A 864 40.90 -59.66 -6.18
C GLY A 864 40.05 -58.61 -6.96
N GLY A 865 40.40 -57.31 -6.84
CA GLY A 865 39.87 -56.19 -7.67
C GLY A 865 38.94 -55.19 -6.96
N VAL A 866 39.30 -53.89 -6.97
CA VAL A 866 38.62 -52.70 -6.36
C VAL A 866 39.13 -51.44 -7.09
N PRO A 867 38.41 -50.28 -7.19
CA PRO A 867 36.98 -49.97 -6.97
C PRO A 867 36.24 -49.96 -8.35
N VAL A 868 35.25 -49.15 -8.79
CA VAL A 868 34.45 -47.94 -8.40
C VAL A 868 33.04 -48.15 -9.04
N GLY A 869 31.88 -47.62 -8.60
CA GLY A 869 31.46 -46.73 -7.51
C GLY A 869 29.92 -46.58 -7.53
N MET A 870 29.37 -45.49 -6.96
CA MET A 870 27.93 -45.18 -6.79
C MET A 870 27.11 -46.17 -5.90
N ARG A 871 26.40 -45.61 -4.91
CA ARG A 871 25.32 -46.29 -4.15
C ARG A 871 24.00 -45.57 -4.40
N VAL A 872 22.95 -46.33 -4.68
CA VAL A 872 21.56 -45.83 -4.71
C VAL A 872 20.94 -46.04 -3.33
N PHE A 873 20.24 -45.02 -2.81
CA PHE A 873 19.48 -45.13 -1.56
C PHE A 873 18.09 -45.71 -1.79
N ARG A 874 17.58 -46.50 -0.82
CA ARG A 874 16.27 -47.16 -0.89
C ARG A 874 15.19 -46.38 -0.14
N GLY A 875 14.01 -46.31 -0.76
CA GLY A 875 12.79 -46.86 -0.14
C GLY A 875 11.90 -45.89 0.63
N TRP A 876 10.70 -45.65 0.10
CA TRP A 876 9.54 -45.09 0.83
C TRP A 876 8.29 -45.96 0.59
N HIS A 877 7.91 -46.73 1.61
CA HIS A 877 6.53 -47.01 1.99
C HIS A 877 6.47 -46.61 3.48
N GLY A 878 5.45 -45.94 4.03
CA GLY A 878 4.10 -45.68 3.52
C GLY A 878 3.08 -46.22 4.53
N VAL A 879 2.39 -45.33 5.27
CA VAL A 879 1.36 -45.67 6.28
C VAL A 879 0.22 -44.64 6.23
N THR A 880 -0.97 -45.05 6.66
CA THR A 880 -2.28 -44.41 6.47
C THR A 880 -2.70 -43.42 7.57
N LEU A 881 -3.81 -42.72 7.32
CA LEU A 881 -4.50 -41.83 8.27
C LEU A 881 -4.89 -42.52 9.58
N GLY A 882 -5.01 -41.71 10.64
CA GLY A 882 -5.72 -42.04 11.87
C GLY A 882 -6.24 -40.78 12.56
N SER A 883 -7.46 -40.83 13.11
CA SER A 883 -8.09 -39.75 13.92
C SER A 883 -9.01 -40.40 14.98
N PRO A 884 -9.49 -39.66 16.00
CA PRO A 884 -8.82 -39.66 17.30
C PRO A 884 -9.56 -40.49 18.38
N GLY A 885 -8.81 -41.05 19.33
CA GLY A 885 -9.33 -41.80 20.48
C GLY A 885 -9.12 -41.08 21.81
N TRP A 886 -10.14 -41.07 22.67
CA TRP A 886 -10.10 -40.51 24.03
C TRP A 886 -9.78 -41.61 25.06
N ALA A 887 -8.89 -41.35 26.03
CA ALA A 887 -8.75 -42.15 27.25
C ALA A 887 -8.12 -41.34 28.41
N TRP A 888 -8.41 -41.73 29.66
CA TRP A 888 -7.92 -41.10 30.89
C TRP A 888 -6.85 -41.96 31.59
N GLY A 889 -5.85 -41.30 32.21
CA GLY A 889 -5.43 -41.61 33.58
C GLY A 889 -4.11 -42.37 33.84
N GLY A 890 -3.30 -41.87 34.79
CA GLY A 890 -2.90 -42.71 35.93
C GLY A 890 -1.43 -42.96 36.31
N ARG A 891 -0.77 -41.96 36.93
CA ARG A 891 0.29 -42.09 38.00
C ARG A 891 1.70 -42.62 37.65
N GLY A 892 2.72 -42.04 38.32
CA GLY A 892 4.11 -42.52 38.40
C GLY A 892 5.16 -41.40 38.24
N VAL A 893 5.35 -40.42 39.13
CA VAL A 893 5.96 -40.47 40.50
C VAL A 893 7.47 -40.81 40.49
N PRO A 894 8.39 -40.12 41.22
CA PRO A 894 8.27 -38.89 42.04
C PRO A 894 9.27 -37.76 41.67
N LEU A 895 9.09 -36.54 42.23
CA LEU A 895 10.11 -35.93 43.12
C LEU A 895 9.59 -34.66 43.82
N CYS A 896 9.55 -34.73 45.15
CA CYS A 896 9.41 -33.64 46.12
C CYS A 896 10.51 -33.87 47.20
N PRO A 897 10.75 -32.98 48.19
CA PRO A 897 9.96 -31.81 48.59
C PRO A 897 10.77 -30.52 48.85
N ARG A 898 10.08 -29.38 49.06
CA ARG A 898 10.14 -28.67 50.35
C ARG A 898 9.00 -27.66 50.55
N TYR A 899 8.66 -27.52 51.83
CA TYR A 899 7.74 -26.62 52.51
C TYR A 899 7.79 -25.15 52.07
N LEU A 900 6.85 -24.24 52.36
CA LEU A 900 5.44 -24.19 52.84
C LEU A 900 5.29 -22.75 53.37
N GLY A 901 4.26 -21.98 53.00
CA GLY A 901 4.11 -20.61 53.51
C GLY A 901 2.91 -19.87 52.90
N TRP A 902 1.78 -19.90 53.59
CA TRP A 902 0.60 -19.07 53.29
C TRP A 902 0.57 -17.85 54.22
N THR A 903 0.37 -16.65 53.67
CA THR A 903 -0.12 -15.48 54.41
C THR A 903 -1.08 -14.67 53.53
N GLN A 904 -2.03 -14.00 54.17
CA GLN A 904 -2.98 -13.09 53.51
C GLN A 904 -2.37 -11.69 53.36
N GLY A 905 -2.71 -10.98 52.30
CA GLY A 905 -2.41 -9.56 52.13
C GLY A 905 -3.13 -9.00 50.91
N GLY A 906 -4.01 -8.02 51.12
CA GLY A 906 -4.70 -7.31 50.04
C GLY A 906 -3.93 -6.06 49.60
N GLY A 907 -4.03 -5.70 48.33
CA GLY A 907 -3.45 -4.47 47.78
C GLY A 907 -3.63 -4.42 46.26
N GLY A 908 -4.22 -3.34 45.75
CA GLY A 908 -4.34 -3.13 44.30
C GLY A 908 -3.02 -2.66 43.70
N GLY A 909 -2.57 -3.33 42.64
CA GLY A 909 -1.37 -2.95 41.90
C GLY A 909 -1.27 -3.73 40.59
N GLY A 910 -1.63 -3.09 39.48
CA GLY A 910 -1.47 -3.69 38.15
C GLY A 910 0.01 -3.70 37.75
N LEU A 911 0.63 -4.88 37.71
CA LEU A 911 1.97 -5.03 37.16
C LEU A 911 1.91 -5.37 35.67
N LYS A 912 2.96 -4.97 34.94
CA LYS A 912 3.13 -5.25 33.51
C LYS A 912 3.18 -6.76 33.26
N VAL A 913 2.65 -7.18 32.11
CA VAL A 913 3.02 -8.45 31.47
C VAL A 913 3.77 -8.07 30.21
N ASP A 914 5.08 -8.26 30.21
CA ASP A 914 5.88 -8.11 29.00
C ASP A 914 5.54 -9.26 28.05
N THR A 915 5.10 -8.92 26.84
CA THR A 915 4.89 -9.85 25.73
C THR A 915 5.43 -9.19 24.47
N GLU A 916 6.63 -9.61 24.09
CA GLU A 916 7.23 -9.26 22.80
C GLU A 916 6.46 -9.92 21.63
N TRP A 917 6.89 -9.59 20.41
CA TRP A 917 6.45 -10.09 19.10
C TRP A 917 5.20 -9.44 18.47
N ALA A 918 5.33 -9.20 17.16
CA ALA A 918 4.29 -8.79 16.21
C ALA A 918 3.56 -7.44 16.45
N ARG A 919 4.27 -6.33 16.16
CA ARG A 919 3.65 -5.14 15.54
C ARG A 919 4.49 -4.65 14.37
N GLY A 920 3.92 -4.67 13.17
CA GLY A 920 4.42 -3.87 12.05
C GLY A 920 4.09 -2.38 12.26
N PRO A 921 4.73 -1.46 11.51
CA PRO A 921 4.60 -0.04 11.74
C PRO A 921 3.18 0.47 11.48
N GLN A 922 2.69 1.33 12.38
CA GLN A 922 1.57 2.22 12.07
C GLN A 922 2.10 3.44 11.32
N ILE A 923 1.31 3.94 10.39
CA ILE A 923 1.59 5.12 9.55
C ILE A 923 1.58 6.38 10.45
N PRO A 924 2.50 7.35 10.24
CA PRO A 924 2.51 8.64 10.96
C PRO A 924 1.33 9.55 10.61
#